data_AF-A0A7X6YGY7-F1
#
_entry.id   AF-A0A7X6YGY7-F1
#
_cell.length_a   1.000
_cell.length_b   1.000
_cell.length_c   1.000
_cell.angle_alpha   90.00
_cell.angle_beta   90.00
_cell.angle_gamma   90.00
#
_symmetry.space_group_name_H-M   'P 1'
#
loop_
_entity.id
_entity.type
_entity.pdbx_description
1 polymer ?
#
loop_
_entity_poly.entity_id
_entity_poly.type
_entity_poly.pdbx_seq_one_letter_code
_entity_poly.pdbx_strand_id
1 'polypeptide(L)'
;ALEIRAGQGGGGVGGYWTKSDGTRPAWGIDRLARDTVNVEYCEFITDPGDGSLFTVNNPYDELGIAFEPVSTVVPTLPADVTAGVGDLAKGFSIIYAGSIPTNSNTILDDSFWSVKNLGSSNRFDRVAYVMALEHPTFGRQWVWASFEPPFTDRTKLAFPITSKRMCFQKRVNHLTVRSSANTNVTPVDNVDTGNIEWYPNDYNNALPTANAFDRGYVGDGTKYDFDDRNSGSDGTFYGNAAGYACFQIHNFGLNQTLFAVNHFGRTDYKPCIGIGNKPGDSTNLDWTFTENAPDYTVRELYILTRDVAPVVEEAPDVQVNEGTLRLVDTGGTMPVPADIRAKVGALADGYDTVYYSPISTKAAAAYNGTAYAIDNSAATAPFDRVAYYLEIRKTGESESQWVWVSFNAHTQDRTKLGYPNRNGATFMWQQKVFNMDVRANVGTVTDVTGVDTGNLEIWPSNYGTGLGIADIGGSSSTFDFNDNGANSTDIGHGSFQIHNWGAQQVLFSISHCGGSNNDIGLGIGNDPNPPANSTTAYDYTWTYNAGSFDIRNLYVFVRPAVAPEDIGHLLADTDVDLAAGATLDLGDSTQTVHSVTGTGTISNGALDASTVLSPAGDGTVGTLTFADVTLVPGTHYRADLGDRLDVTGALDISGLIVTVNNPEALDRSQTYTLIQTTTGITGVPTLATTLPSGWKLVRRNNALLLLSEGGSVLLLR
;
A
#
# COMPACT_ATOMS: atom_id res chain seq x y z
N ALA A 1 24.85 1.94 -22.22
CA ALA A 1 24.99 3.40 -22.14
C ALA A 1 23.79 4.03 -22.82
N LEU A 2 23.11 4.97 -22.18
CA LEU A 2 22.01 5.76 -22.76
C LEU A 2 22.60 7.10 -23.20
N GLU A 3 22.48 7.46 -24.47
CA GLU A 3 22.88 8.79 -24.96
C GLU A 3 21.62 9.65 -25.13
N ILE A 4 21.44 10.60 -24.22
CA ILE A 4 20.35 11.59 -24.29
C ILE A 4 20.89 12.79 -25.04
N ARG A 5 20.20 13.20 -26.10
CA ARG A 5 20.57 14.40 -26.86
C ARG A 5 19.50 15.47 -26.75
N ALA A 6 19.93 16.67 -26.39
CA ALA A 6 19.07 17.84 -26.28
C ALA A 6 19.26 18.75 -27.50
N GLY A 7 18.17 19.12 -28.15
CA GLY A 7 18.15 20.15 -29.18
C GLY A 7 18.28 21.53 -28.53
N GLN A 8 19.33 22.29 -28.87
CA GLN A 8 19.53 23.63 -28.33
C GLN A 8 18.58 24.66 -28.96
N GLY A 9 17.85 25.37 -28.10
CA GLY A 9 17.11 26.58 -28.46
C GLY A 9 18.07 27.75 -28.69
N GLY A 10 18.46 28.00 -29.94
CA GLY A 10 18.80 29.34 -30.45
C GLY A 10 20.00 30.10 -29.85
N GLY A 11 20.99 29.43 -29.26
CA GLY A 11 22.27 30.05 -28.83
C GLY A 11 23.41 29.76 -29.81
N GLY A 12 24.31 30.74 -30.02
CA GLY A 12 25.26 30.86 -31.16
C GLY A 12 26.38 29.83 -31.35
N VAL A 13 26.15 28.53 -31.09
CA VAL A 13 27.08 27.42 -31.36
C VAL A 13 26.30 26.16 -31.78
N GLY A 14 25.51 26.23 -32.88
CA GLY A 14 24.85 25.06 -33.48
C GLY A 14 23.44 25.34 -34.05
N GLY A 15 23.01 24.58 -35.07
CA GLY A 15 21.72 24.74 -35.75
C GLY A 15 20.54 23.98 -35.10
N TYR A 16 19.30 24.39 -35.41
CA TYR A 16 18.07 23.77 -34.89
C TYR A 16 17.91 22.30 -35.29
N TRP A 17 17.52 21.46 -34.34
CA TRP A 17 17.01 20.11 -34.60
C TRP A 17 15.62 20.21 -35.23
N THR A 18 15.56 20.06 -36.56
CA THR A 18 14.32 20.16 -37.34
C THR A 18 14.13 18.86 -38.10
N LYS A 19 13.02 18.17 -37.84
CA LYS A 19 12.64 16.99 -38.63
C LYS A 19 12.25 17.40 -40.04
N SER A 20 12.22 16.43 -40.94
CA SER A 20 11.77 16.57 -42.34
C SER A 20 10.33 17.10 -42.45
N ASP A 21 9.50 16.90 -41.42
CA ASP A 21 8.14 17.43 -41.31
C ASP A 21 8.04 18.86 -40.74
N GLY A 22 9.18 19.48 -40.40
CA GLY A 22 9.27 20.83 -39.84
C GLY A 22 9.13 20.91 -38.30
N THR A 23 8.87 19.80 -37.62
CA THR A 23 8.77 19.77 -36.16
C THR A 23 10.13 19.93 -35.48
N ARG A 24 10.13 20.53 -34.28
CA ARG A 24 11.34 20.88 -33.52
C ARG A 24 11.31 20.27 -32.12
N PRO A 25 11.74 19.02 -31.96
CA PRO A 25 11.78 18.35 -30.67
C PRO A 25 12.91 18.89 -29.78
N ALA A 26 12.67 18.96 -28.48
CA ALA A 26 13.62 19.49 -27.51
C ALA A 26 14.68 18.48 -27.04
N TRP A 27 14.36 17.19 -27.02
CA TRP A 27 15.27 16.10 -26.65
C TRP A 27 14.80 14.77 -27.24
N GLY A 28 15.72 13.84 -27.46
CA GLY A 28 15.44 12.51 -27.99
C GLY A 28 16.48 11.50 -27.53
N ILE A 29 16.10 10.22 -27.55
CA ILE A 29 16.99 9.11 -27.21
C ILE A 29 17.66 8.59 -28.50
N ASP A 30 18.98 8.65 -28.56
CA ASP A 30 19.76 7.91 -29.56
C ASP A 30 20.00 6.49 -29.05
N ARG A 31 19.13 5.56 -29.44
CA ARG A 31 19.22 4.15 -28.99
C ARG A 31 20.41 3.39 -29.59
N LEU A 32 21.16 4.02 -30.49
CA LEU A 32 22.17 3.34 -31.28
C LEU A 32 23.57 3.95 -31.12
N ALA A 33 23.73 5.00 -30.29
CA ALA A 33 25.01 5.59 -29.85
C ALA A 33 25.96 5.96 -31.02
N ARG A 34 25.48 6.74 -31.98
CA ARG A 34 26.11 6.85 -33.33
C ARG A 34 26.73 8.20 -33.69
N ASP A 35 26.86 9.15 -32.75
CA ASP A 35 27.54 10.46 -32.94
C ASP A 35 27.21 11.19 -34.27
N THR A 36 25.98 11.07 -34.77
CA THR A 36 25.53 11.69 -36.04
C THR A 36 24.45 12.73 -35.80
N VAL A 37 24.44 13.81 -36.59
CA VAL A 37 23.59 15.01 -36.36
C VAL A 37 22.18 14.88 -36.94
N ASN A 38 21.78 13.70 -37.43
CA ASN A 38 20.48 13.53 -38.08
C ASN A 38 19.41 13.12 -37.06
N VAL A 39 18.45 14.03 -36.88
CA VAL A 39 17.38 13.97 -35.87
C VAL A 39 16.31 12.91 -36.15
N GLU A 40 16.22 12.41 -37.39
CA GLU A 40 15.28 11.32 -37.74
C GLU A 40 15.68 9.99 -37.08
N TYR A 41 16.87 9.91 -36.49
CA TYR A 41 17.40 8.70 -35.83
C TYR A 41 17.15 8.66 -34.32
N CYS A 42 16.52 9.69 -33.76
CA CYS A 42 16.20 9.75 -32.34
C CYS A 42 14.76 9.28 -32.09
N GLU A 43 14.57 8.51 -31.02
CA GLU A 43 13.24 8.27 -30.48
C GLU A 43 12.84 9.49 -29.64
N PHE A 44 11.74 10.15 -30.04
CA PHE A 44 11.22 11.31 -29.33
C PHE A 44 10.17 10.85 -28.33
N ILE A 45 10.45 11.11 -27.05
CA ILE A 45 9.55 10.75 -25.97
C ILE A 45 8.41 11.76 -25.97
N THR A 46 7.19 11.24 -25.95
CA THR A 46 5.98 12.04 -25.70
C THR A 46 5.58 11.74 -24.26
N ASP A 47 5.36 12.79 -23.48
CA ASP A 47 4.84 12.66 -22.12
C ASP A 47 3.51 11.87 -22.18
N PRO A 48 3.41 10.70 -21.51
CA PRO A 48 2.17 9.93 -21.48
C PRO A 48 1.05 10.62 -20.68
N GLY A 49 1.32 11.74 -20.02
CA GLY A 49 0.35 12.53 -19.25
C GLY A 49 0.18 12.04 -17.80
N ASP A 50 1.07 11.17 -17.33
CA ASP A 50 1.08 10.62 -15.97
C ASP A 50 2.07 11.32 -15.02
N GLY A 51 2.82 12.30 -15.52
CA GLY A 51 3.79 13.07 -14.72
C GLY A 51 5.18 12.42 -14.58
N SER A 52 5.46 11.32 -15.28
CA SER A 52 6.79 10.69 -15.26
C SER A 52 7.77 11.30 -16.29
N LEU A 53 8.99 11.65 -15.85
CA LEU A 53 10.00 12.34 -16.67
C LEU A 53 11.03 11.40 -17.33
N PHE A 54 11.24 10.19 -16.82
CA PHE A 54 12.06 9.13 -17.43
C PHE A 54 11.59 7.75 -16.93
N THR A 55 11.33 6.80 -17.83
CA THR A 55 11.13 5.38 -17.46
C THR A 55 12.29 4.54 -17.99
N VAL A 56 12.94 3.79 -17.08
CA VAL A 56 13.86 2.70 -17.41
C VAL A 56 13.01 1.51 -17.91
N ASN A 57 13.55 0.63 -18.75
CA ASN A 57 12.85 -0.59 -19.15
C ASN A 57 12.31 -1.30 -17.89
N ASN A 58 10.99 -1.53 -17.90
CA ASN A 58 10.15 -2.14 -16.88
C ASN A 58 10.11 -1.43 -15.50
N PRO A 59 9.31 -0.35 -15.35
CA PRO A 59 9.15 0.37 -14.07
C PRO A 59 8.48 -0.43 -12.94
N TYR A 60 8.22 -1.73 -13.12
CA TYR A 60 7.45 -2.54 -12.16
C TYR A 60 8.25 -3.67 -11.52
N ASP A 61 9.42 -4.02 -12.04
CA ASP A 61 10.31 -4.99 -11.37
C ASP A 61 10.88 -4.40 -10.07
N GLU A 62 10.95 -3.06 -9.95
CA GLU A 62 11.40 -2.35 -8.75
C GLU A 62 10.27 -1.92 -7.81
N LEU A 63 9.01 -1.89 -8.27
CA LEU A 63 7.82 -1.54 -7.46
C LEU A 63 7.12 -2.76 -6.85
N GLY A 64 7.49 -3.99 -7.25
CA GLY A 64 6.85 -5.22 -6.77
C GLY A 64 5.39 -5.41 -7.21
N ILE A 65 4.87 -4.54 -8.09
CA ILE A 65 3.49 -4.63 -8.59
C ILE A 65 3.40 -5.79 -9.57
N ALA A 66 2.69 -6.84 -9.19
CA ALA A 66 2.40 -7.97 -10.07
C ALA A 66 1.44 -7.54 -11.19
N PHE A 67 1.63 -8.07 -12.40
CA PHE A 67 0.74 -7.87 -13.53
C PHE A 67 0.22 -9.23 -14.01
N GLU A 68 -1.05 -9.30 -14.36
CA GLU A 68 -1.68 -10.50 -14.88
C GLU A 68 -2.34 -10.26 -16.25
N PRO A 69 -2.45 -11.31 -17.10
CA PRO A 69 -3.16 -11.21 -18.37
C PRO A 69 -4.60 -10.72 -18.18
N VAL A 70 -4.99 -9.67 -18.91
CA VAL A 70 -6.36 -9.10 -18.89
C VAL A 70 -7.41 -10.11 -19.38
N SER A 71 -6.95 -11.16 -20.09
CA SER A 71 -7.78 -12.24 -20.59
C SER A 71 -7.05 -13.56 -20.44
N THR A 72 -7.81 -14.64 -20.27
CA THR A 72 -7.32 -16.02 -20.33
C THR A 72 -7.86 -16.77 -21.55
N VAL A 73 -8.60 -16.07 -22.42
CA VAL A 73 -9.21 -16.63 -23.62
C VAL A 73 -8.14 -16.90 -24.69
N VAL A 74 -8.29 -18.01 -25.41
CA VAL A 74 -7.47 -18.33 -26.58
C VAL A 74 -8.03 -17.59 -27.80
N PRO A 75 -7.22 -16.81 -28.54
CA PRO A 75 -7.68 -16.09 -29.73
C PRO A 75 -8.07 -17.07 -30.84
N THR A 76 -9.01 -16.66 -31.68
CA THR A 76 -9.45 -17.47 -32.84
C THR A 76 -8.38 -17.48 -33.93
N LEU A 77 -7.56 -18.53 -33.95
CA LEU A 77 -6.55 -18.83 -34.98
C LEU A 77 -7.03 -19.98 -35.89
N PRO A 78 -6.34 -20.28 -37.01
CA PRO A 78 -6.60 -21.50 -37.77
C PRO A 78 -6.63 -22.74 -36.87
N ALA A 79 -7.50 -23.71 -37.16
CA ALA A 79 -7.77 -24.82 -36.25
C ALA A 79 -6.53 -25.69 -35.95
N ASP A 80 -5.68 -25.89 -36.95
CA ASP A 80 -4.40 -26.61 -36.84
C ASP A 80 -3.38 -25.86 -35.98
N VAL A 81 -3.32 -24.53 -36.11
CA VAL A 81 -2.49 -23.66 -35.26
C VAL A 81 -3.00 -23.69 -33.82
N THR A 82 -4.30 -23.51 -33.61
CA THR A 82 -4.93 -23.52 -32.28
C THR A 82 -4.65 -24.82 -31.55
N ALA A 83 -4.81 -25.96 -32.24
CA ALA A 83 -4.55 -27.28 -31.68
C ALA A 83 -3.06 -27.49 -31.32
N GLY A 84 -2.15 -26.96 -32.12
CA GLY A 84 -0.71 -27.14 -31.90
C GLY A 84 -0.07 -26.16 -30.92
N VAL A 85 -0.62 -24.96 -30.77
CA VAL A 85 -0.15 -23.96 -29.80
C VAL A 85 -0.78 -24.19 -28.42
N GLY A 86 -2.08 -24.50 -28.40
CA GLY A 86 -2.82 -24.78 -27.16
C GLY A 86 -2.79 -23.62 -26.17
N ASP A 87 -2.54 -23.93 -24.90
CA ASP A 87 -2.59 -23.00 -23.78
C ASP A 87 -1.58 -21.84 -23.87
N LEU A 88 -0.54 -21.97 -24.70
CA LEU A 88 0.43 -20.89 -24.91
C LEU A 88 -0.18 -19.65 -25.57
N ALA A 89 -1.33 -19.79 -26.24
CA ALA A 89 -2.04 -18.68 -26.84
C ALA A 89 -3.01 -17.98 -25.87
N LYS A 90 -3.20 -18.48 -24.64
CA LYS A 90 -4.12 -17.86 -23.66
C LYS A 90 -3.73 -16.41 -23.38
N GLY A 91 -4.72 -15.53 -23.42
CA GLY A 91 -4.57 -14.10 -23.15
C GLY A 91 -3.99 -13.27 -24.28
N PHE A 92 -3.56 -13.89 -25.38
CA PHE A 92 -3.19 -13.15 -26.58
C PHE A 92 -4.43 -12.67 -27.33
N SER A 93 -4.34 -11.45 -27.88
CA SER A 93 -5.34 -10.85 -28.76
C SER A 93 -4.72 -10.55 -30.12
N ILE A 94 -5.45 -10.82 -31.20
CA ILE A 94 -5.01 -10.54 -32.57
C ILE A 94 -5.03 -9.02 -32.80
N ILE A 95 -3.86 -8.46 -33.09
CA ILE A 95 -3.70 -7.04 -33.43
C ILE A 95 -3.53 -6.81 -34.93
N TYR A 96 -2.95 -7.78 -35.65
CA TYR A 96 -2.94 -7.84 -37.12
C TYR A 96 -3.29 -9.24 -37.60
N ALA A 97 -4.10 -9.34 -38.65
CA ALA A 97 -4.30 -10.57 -39.41
C ALA A 97 -4.45 -10.23 -40.89
N GLY A 98 -3.85 -11.03 -41.76
CA GLY A 98 -3.91 -10.82 -43.20
C GLY A 98 -3.35 -11.99 -43.99
N SER A 99 -3.57 -11.95 -45.31
CA SER A 99 -2.93 -12.89 -46.24
C SER A 99 -1.84 -12.16 -46.99
N ILE A 100 -0.59 -12.65 -46.88
CA ILE A 100 0.55 -12.08 -47.61
C ILE A 100 0.23 -12.15 -49.11
N PRO A 101 0.27 -11.03 -49.82
CA PRO A 101 -0.06 -10.98 -51.24
C PRO A 101 1.01 -11.65 -52.11
N THR A 102 0.65 -12.00 -53.34
CA THR A 102 1.59 -12.54 -54.34
C THR A 102 2.43 -11.45 -55.02
N ASN A 103 2.05 -10.18 -54.87
CA ASN A 103 2.84 -9.01 -55.22
C ASN A 103 2.97 -8.06 -54.02
N SER A 104 4.03 -7.27 -53.97
CA SER A 104 4.37 -6.39 -52.86
C SER A 104 3.48 -5.15 -52.67
N ASN A 105 2.62 -4.83 -53.64
CA ASN A 105 1.90 -3.54 -53.70
C ASN A 105 1.07 -3.28 -52.44
N THR A 106 0.29 -4.26 -52.00
CA THR A 106 -0.58 -4.10 -50.83
C THR A 106 0.16 -4.27 -49.50
N ILE A 107 1.39 -4.79 -49.53
CA ILE A 107 2.28 -4.71 -48.36
C ILE A 107 2.74 -3.27 -48.21
N LEU A 108 3.18 -2.61 -49.29
CA LEU A 108 3.75 -1.25 -49.24
C LEU A 108 2.75 -0.16 -48.84
N ASP A 109 1.49 -0.28 -49.24
CA ASP A 109 0.43 0.65 -48.86
C ASP A 109 -0.30 0.25 -47.56
N ASP A 110 0.19 -0.79 -46.87
CA ASP A 110 -0.35 -1.32 -45.63
C ASP A 110 -1.80 -1.85 -45.74
N SER A 111 -2.35 -2.06 -46.94
CA SER A 111 -3.77 -2.39 -47.14
C SER A 111 -4.11 -3.89 -47.07
N PHE A 112 -3.11 -4.78 -47.06
CA PHE A 112 -3.36 -6.23 -47.12
C PHE A 112 -3.89 -6.86 -45.81
N TRP A 113 -3.86 -6.13 -44.70
CA TRP A 113 -4.39 -6.60 -43.42
C TRP A 113 -5.92 -6.61 -43.42
N SER A 114 -6.52 -7.75 -43.12
CA SER A 114 -7.96 -7.89 -42.91
C SER A 114 -8.39 -7.49 -41.49
N VAL A 115 -7.46 -7.50 -40.53
CA VAL A 115 -7.67 -7.04 -39.15
C VAL A 115 -6.53 -6.09 -38.75
N LYS A 116 -6.89 -4.95 -38.13
CA LYS A 116 -5.97 -4.00 -37.49
C LYS A 116 -6.58 -3.46 -36.19
N ASN A 117 -6.29 -4.12 -35.07
CA ASN A 117 -6.81 -3.76 -33.74
C ASN A 117 -5.72 -3.11 -32.90
N LEU A 118 -5.48 -1.82 -33.10
CA LEU A 118 -4.38 -1.09 -32.47
C LEU A 118 -4.81 -0.19 -31.31
N GLY A 119 -6.13 -0.08 -31.06
CA GLY A 119 -6.72 0.88 -30.14
C GLY A 119 -6.70 0.51 -28.65
N SER A 120 -6.18 -0.67 -28.28
CA SER A 120 -6.02 -1.03 -26.86
C SER A 120 -4.98 -0.11 -26.20
N SER A 121 -5.37 0.56 -25.13
CA SER A 121 -4.47 1.31 -24.25
C SER A 121 -3.78 0.42 -23.21
N ASN A 122 -4.22 -0.84 -23.07
CA ASN A 122 -3.63 -1.74 -22.10
C ASN A 122 -2.16 -2.00 -22.46
N ARG A 123 -1.34 -2.11 -21.42
CA ARG A 123 0.03 -2.64 -21.54
C ARG A 123 -0.04 -4.07 -22.09
N PHE A 124 1.00 -4.50 -22.77
CA PHE A 124 1.21 -5.90 -23.11
C PHE A 124 2.62 -6.33 -22.73
N ASP A 125 2.75 -7.58 -22.31
CA ASP A 125 4.01 -8.17 -21.84
C ASP A 125 4.61 -9.15 -22.86
N ARG A 126 3.82 -9.61 -23.83
CA ARG A 126 4.29 -10.55 -24.88
C ARG A 126 3.77 -10.14 -26.24
N VAL A 127 4.59 -10.40 -27.26
CA VAL A 127 4.17 -10.42 -28.66
C VAL A 127 4.25 -11.86 -29.19
N ALA A 128 3.35 -12.22 -30.08
CA ALA A 128 3.41 -13.48 -30.83
C ALA A 128 3.20 -13.23 -32.32
N TYR A 129 3.96 -13.97 -33.13
CA TYR A 129 3.84 -13.99 -34.58
C TYR A 129 3.48 -15.39 -35.03
N VAL A 130 2.48 -15.49 -35.89
CA VAL A 130 2.05 -16.75 -36.50
C VAL A 130 2.11 -16.61 -38.00
N MET A 131 2.87 -17.49 -38.65
CA MET A 131 2.80 -17.66 -40.11
C MET A 131 2.26 -19.05 -40.41
N ALA A 132 1.26 -19.13 -41.29
CA ALA A 132 0.72 -20.39 -41.78
C ALA A 132 0.68 -20.40 -43.31
N LEU A 133 1.42 -21.36 -43.89
CA LEU A 133 1.62 -21.50 -45.32
C LEU A 133 1.05 -22.83 -45.81
N GLU A 134 0.61 -22.88 -47.06
CA GLU A 134 0.30 -24.14 -47.73
C GLU A 134 0.89 -24.16 -49.13
N HIS A 135 1.69 -25.18 -49.43
CA HIS A 135 2.33 -25.36 -50.72
C HIS A 135 1.96 -26.72 -51.31
N PRO A 136 1.68 -26.84 -52.62
CA PRO A 136 1.32 -28.12 -53.24
C PRO A 136 2.33 -29.25 -52.99
N THR A 137 3.62 -28.93 -52.84
CA THR A 137 4.69 -29.90 -52.58
C THR A 137 5.02 -30.08 -51.09
N PHE A 138 4.90 -29.03 -50.27
CA PHE A 138 5.36 -29.06 -48.86
C PHE A 138 4.21 -29.25 -47.86
N GLY A 139 2.96 -29.24 -48.36
CA GLY A 139 1.75 -29.33 -47.55
C GLY A 139 1.49 -28.05 -46.73
N ARG A 140 0.53 -28.16 -45.82
CA ARG A 140 0.19 -27.16 -44.81
C ARG A 140 1.26 -27.13 -43.71
N GLN A 141 1.75 -25.93 -43.39
CA GLN A 141 2.80 -25.69 -42.40
C GLN A 141 2.47 -24.45 -41.59
N TRP A 142 2.85 -24.41 -40.33
CA TRP A 142 2.72 -23.20 -39.51
C TRP A 142 3.81 -23.10 -38.45
N VAL A 143 4.09 -21.87 -38.02
CA VAL A 143 4.98 -21.55 -36.92
C VAL A 143 4.34 -20.47 -36.05
N TRP A 144 4.49 -20.63 -34.74
CA TRP A 144 4.23 -19.66 -33.69
C TRP A 144 5.56 -19.31 -33.05
N ALA A 145 5.88 -18.01 -32.97
CA ALA A 145 7.01 -17.50 -32.22
C ALA A 145 6.53 -16.38 -31.30
N SER A 146 6.72 -16.54 -29.99
CA SER A 146 6.36 -15.53 -29.00
C SER A 146 7.52 -15.20 -28.07
N PHE A 147 7.64 -13.95 -27.67
CA PHE A 147 8.77 -13.42 -26.90
C PHE A 147 8.43 -12.04 -26.32
N GLU A 148 9.38 -11.47 -25.58
CA GLU A 148 9.27 -10.09 -25.06
C GLU A 148 9.12 -9.06 -26.20
N PRO A 149 8.15 -8.14 -26.13
CA PRO A 149 7.88 -7.24 -27.22
C PRO A 149 9.06 -6.29 -27.49
N PRO A 150 9.50 -6.14 -28.76
CA PRO A 150 10.59 -5.23 -29.10
C PRO A 150 10.21 -3.75 -28.90
N PHE A 151 8.89 -3.46 -28.94
CA PHE A 151 8.28 -2.15 -28.78
C PHE A 151 7.00 -2.26 -27.95
N THR A 152 6.67 -1.21 -27.21
CA THR A 152 5.38 -1.04 -26.52
C THR A 152 4.30 -0.42 -27.40
N ASP A 153 4.68 0.08 -28.58
CA ASP A 153 3.75 0.63 -29.57
C ASP A 153 3.34 -0.47 -30.56
N ARG A 154 2.06 -0.90 -30.49
CA ARG A 154 1.48 -1.92 -31.37
C ARG A 154 1.57 -1.55 -32.84
N THR A 155 1.60 -0.25 -33.16
CA THR A 155 1.70 0.21 -34.54
C THR A 155 3.07 -0.11 -35.16
N LYS A 156 4.09 -0.38 -34.33
CA LYS A 156 5.45 -0.75 -34.75
C LYS A 156 5.69 -2.25 -34.75
N LEU A 157 4.70 -3.10 -34.49
CA LEU A 157 4.89 -4.57 -34.45
C LEU A 157 4.77 -5.26 -35.83
N ALA A 158 4.45 -4.52 -36.89
CA ALA A 158 4.23 -5.02 -38.25
C ALA A 158 5.32 -4.52 -39.22
N PHE A 159 5.12 -4.75 -40.53
CA PHE A 159 6.08 -4.40 -41.59
C PHE A 159 6.59 -2.95 -41.50
N PRO A 160 7.92 -2.71 -41.70
CA PRO A 160 8.54 -1.39 -41.58
C PRO A 160 8.33 -0.50 -42.83
N ILE A 161 7.09 -0.12 -43.14
CA ILE A 161 6.72 0.59 -44.39
C ILE A 161 6.35 2.08 -44.19
N THR A 162 6.40 2.85 -45.30
CA THR A 162 6.01 4.27 -45.48
C THR A 162 6.45 5.25 -44.38
N SER A 163 5.61 5.53 -43.36
CA SER A 163 5.92 6.48 -42.27
C SER A 163 6.63 5.84 -41.07
N LYS A 164 6.81 4.52 -41.09
CA LYS A 164 7.43 3.69 -40.04
C LYS A 164 8.66 2.93 -40.55
N ARG A 165 9.34 3.46 -41.58
CA ARG A 165 10.54 2.85 -42.17
C ARG A 165 11.72 2.93 -41.21
N MET A 166 11.71 2.01 -40.26
CA MET A 166 12.76 1.81 -39.27
C MET A 166 13.58 0.59 -39.67
N CYS A 167 14.90 0.76 -39.71
CA CYS A 167 15.83 -0.34 -39.72
C CYS A 167 15.94 -0.86 -38.28
N PHE A 168 15.61 -2.12 -38.06
CA PHE A 168 15.56 -2.71 -36.74
C PHE A 168 16.05 -4.15 -36.77
N GLN A 169 17.13 -4.41 -36.03
CA GLN A 169 17.63 -5.74 -35.76
C GLN A 169 17.88 -5.84 -34.26
N LYS A 170 17.27 -6.81 -33.58
CA LYS A 170 17.37 -6.90 -32.12
C LYS A 170 17.21 -8.34 -31.63
N ARG A 171 18.01 -8.71 -30.63
CA ARG A 171 17.76 -9.92 -29.83
C ARG A 171 16.53 -9.77 -28.97
N VAL A 172 15.75 -10.84 -28.90
CA VAL A 172 14.56 -10.94 -28.05
C VAL A 172 14.74 -12.13 -27.09
N ASN A 173 14.25 -11.95 -25.87
CA ASN A 173 14.37 -12.92 -24.79
C ASN A 173 13.04 -13.65 -24.59
N HIS A 174 13.07 -14.73 -23.80
CA HIS A 174 11.88 -15.53 -23.50
C HIS A 174 11.16 -16.09 -24.74
N LEU A 175 11.94 -16.45 -25.77
CA LEU A 175 11.44 -17.03 -27.00
C LEU A 175 10.81 -18.41 -26.75
N THR A 176 9.53 -18.52 -27.11
CA THR A 176 8.78 -19.78 -27.17
C THR A 176 8.33 -20.03 -28.59
N VAL A 177 8.66 -21.21 -29.12
CA VAL A 177 8.35 -21.62 -30.50
C VAL A 177 7.51 -22.88 -30.50
N ARG A 178 6.45 -22.88 -31.32
CA ARG A 178 5.69 -24.07 -31.71
C ARG A 178 5.54 -24.08 -33.22
N SER A 179 5.47 -25.25 -33.82
CA SER A 179 5.27 -25.39 -35.25
C SER A 179 4.49 -26.65 -35.58
N SER A 180 3.94 -26.72 -36.79
CA SER A 180 3.48 -27.97 -37.37
C SER A 180 4.61 -29.01 -37.34
N ALA A 181 4.26 -30.30 -37.26
CA ALA A 181 5.21 -31.42 -37.07
C ALA A 181 6.22 -31.68 -38.20
N ASN A 182 6.43 -30.75 -39.13
CA ASN A 182 7.49 -30.83 -40.12
C ASN A 182 8.85 -30.49 -39.49
N THR A 183 9.92 -31.05 -40.03
CA THR A 183 11.28 -31.00 -39.46
C THR A 183 11.99 -29.64 -39.59
N ASN A 184 11.29 -28.60 -40.04
CA ASN A 184 11.92 -27.35 -40.51
C ASN A 184 12.12 -26.32 -39.39
N VAL A 185 11.38 -26.44 -38.29
CA VAL A 185 11.46 -25.56 -37.12
C VAL A 185 11.59 -26.41 -35.86
N THR A 186 12.47 -26.02 -34.95
CA THR A 186 12.69 -26.72 -33.68
C THR A 186 11.91 -26.02 -32.57
N PRO A 187 10.94 -26.71 -31.93
CA PRO A 187 10.25 -26.14 -30.77
C PRO A 187 11.21 -25.84 -29.63
N VAL A 188 11.03 -24.69 -29.00
CA VAL A 188 11.79 -24.25 -27.83
C VAL A 188 10.86 -23.56 -26.84
N ASP A 189 11.24 -23.58 -25.57
CA ASP A 189 10.50 -22.94 -24.48
C ASP A 189 11.39 -21.97 -23.74
N ASN A 190 10.99 -20.70 -23.74
CA ASN A 190 11.57 -19.64 -22.92
C ASN A 190 13.11 -19.53 -23.05
N VAL A 191 13.62 -19.47 -24.29
CA VAL A 191 15.06 -19.34 -24.56
C VAL A 191 15.45 -17.90 -24.92
N ASP A 192 16.68 -17.49 -24.61
CA ASP A 192 17.19 -16.15 -24.90
C ASP A 192 17.96 -16.08 -26.22
N THR A 193 17.49 -16.86 -27.20
CA THR A 193 18.14 -17.05 -28.50
C THR A 193 17.33 -16.50 -29.66
N GLY A 194 16.34 -15.65 -29.40
CA GLY A 194 15.53 -15.02 -30.44
C GLY A 194 16.18 -13.80 -31.07
N ASN A 195 15.92 -13.57 -32.35
CA ASN A 195 16.31 -12.37 -33.08
C ASN A 195 15.18 -11.95 -34.04
N ILE A 196 15.02 -10.65 -34.24
CA ILE A 196 14.11 -10.07 -35.21
C ILE A 196 14.85 -9.11 -36.13
N GLU A 197 14.54 -9.18 -37.42
CA GLU A 197 15.20 -8.44 -38.50
C GLU A 197 14.20 -7.78 -39.43
N TRP A 198 14.22 -6.45 -39.42
CA TRP A 198 13.37 -5.58 -40.19
C TRP A 198 14.22 -4.56 -40.94
N TYR A 199 14.27 -4.73 -42.25
CA TYR A 199 14.90 -3.77 -43.13
C TYR A 199 13.87 -3.25 -44.14
N PRO A 200 13.70 -1.92 -44.29
CA PRO A 200 12.98 -1.36 -45.44
C PRO A 200 13.87 -1.21 -46.69
N ASN A 201 15.18 -1.45 -46.53
CA ASN A 201 16.23 -1.25 -47.54
C ASN A 201 16.75 -2.58 -48.11
N ASP A 202 17.76 -2.47 -48.97
CA ASP A 202 18.61 -3.60 -49.34
C ASP A 202 19.43 -4.06 -48.12
N TYR A 203 19.69 -5.36 -48.01
CA TYR A 203 20.57 -5.97 -47.02
C TYR A 203 21.52 -6.96 -47.70
N ASN A 204 22.61 -7.33 -47.03
CA ASN A 204 23.56 -8.32 -47.51
C ASN A 204 23.97 -9.26 -46.38
N ASN A 205 24.52 -10.39 -46.77
CA ASN A 205 25.02 -11.44 -45.89
C ASN A 205 26.35 -11.11 -45.20
N ALA A 206 26.87 -9.88 -45.28
CA ALA A 206 28.13 -9.56 -44.63
C ALA A 206 27.91 -9.33 -43.13
N LEU A 207 28.85 -9.81 -42.30
CA LEU A 207 28.78 -9.57 -40.85
C LEU A 207 28.77 -8.06 -40.52
N PRO A 208 28.05 -7.63 -39.47
CA PRO A 208 28.04 -6.24 -39.00
C PRO A 208 29.44 -5.73 -38.57
N THR A 209 29.83 -4.50 -38.93
CA THR A 209 31.24 -4.03 -38.88
C THR A 209 31.82 -3.57 -37.53
N ALA A 210 31.06 -3.48 -36.43
CA ALA A 210 31.57 -3.33 -35.06
C ALA A 210 30.42 -3.21 -34.04
N ASN A 211 30.57 -3.87 -32.88
CA ASN A 211 30.03 -3.53 -31.54
C ASN A 211 28.52 -3.35 -31.32
N ALA A 212 27.65 -3.46 -32.33
CA ALA A 212 26.19 -3.41 -32.10
C ALA A 212 25.61 -4.70 -31.48
N PHE A 213 26.36 -5.81 -31.49
CA PHE A 213 25.90 -7.16 -31.09
C PHE A 213 26.85 -7.88 -30.12
N ASP A 214 27.46 -7.16 -29.17
CA ASP A 214 28.39 -7.73 -28.20
C ASP A 214 27.67 -8.59 -27.13
N ARG A 215 27.26 -9.82 -27.48
CA ARG A 215 26.83 -10.90 -26.56
C ARG A 215 27.07 -12.31 -27.15
N GLY A 216 28.27 -12.58 -27.67
CA GLY A 216 28.82 -13.94 -27.71
C GLY A 216 28.37 -14.93 -28.81
N TYR A 217 27.81 -14.49 -29.94
CA TYR A 217 27.62 -15.36 -31.12
C TYR A 217 28.10 -14.64 -32.39
N VAL A 218 28.80 -15.35 -33.27
CA VAL A 218 29.34 -14.87 -34.56
C VAL A 218 28.67 -15.72 -35.63
N GLY A 219 27.77 -15.16 -36.44
CA GLY A 219 27.14 -15.88 -37.56
C GLY A 219 28.11 -16.06 -38.72
N ASP A 220 27.55 -16.32 -39.91
CA ASP A 220 28.31 -16.66 -41.10
C ASP A 220 28.13 -15.59 -42.18
N GLY A 221 29.14 -14.73 -42.33
CA GLY A 221 29.18 -13.63 -43.30
C GLY A 221 29.13 -14.02 -44.79
N THR A 222 28.81 -15.28 -45.07
CA THR A 222 28.60 -15.82 -46.41
C THR A 222 27.16 -16.29 -46.65
N LYS A 223 26.28 -16.22 -45.65
CA LYS A 223 24.90 -16.70 -45.70
C LYS A 223 23.91 -15.59 -45.36
N TYR A 224 22.78 -15.58 -46.04
CA TYR A 224 21.64 -14.77 -45.64
C TYR A 224 20.93 -15.48 -44.47
N ASP A 225 21.11 -14.94 -43.26
CA ASP A 225 20.60 -15.49 -42.00
C ASP A 225 20.31 -14.39 -40.94
N PHE A 226 20.38 -14.73 -39.66
CA PHE A 226 19.96 -13.88 -38.54
C PHE A 226 20.91 -12.73 -38.21
N ASP A 227 22.08 -12.64 -38.84
CA ASP A 227 23.01 -11.52 -38.66
C ASP A 227 23.29 -10.70 -39.92
N ASP A 228 22.35 -10.75 -40.88
CA ASP A 228 22.36 -9.97 -42.10
C ASP A 228 22.48 -8.47 -41.82
N ARG A 229 23.27 -7.80 -42.66
CA ARG A 229 23.58 -6.37 -42.54
C ARG A 229 22.76 -5.56 -43.53
N ASN A 230 22.08 -4.52 -43.03
CA ASN A 230 21.50 -3.48 -43.90
C ASN A 230 22.58 -2.84 -44.79
N SER A 231 22.33 -2.83 -46.09
CA SER A 231 23.27 -2.48 -47.16
C SER A 231 22.73 -1.40 -48.10
N GLY A 232 21.83 -0.53 -47.62
CA GLY A 232 21.18 0.55 -48.37
C GLY A 232 22.08 1.27 -49.39
N SER A 233 21.48 1.84 -50.43
CA SER A 233 22.16 2.39 -51.63
C SER A 233 23.20 3.50 -51.40
N ASP A 234 23.38 3.99 -50.17
CA ASP A 234 24.43 4.94 -49.77
C ASP A 234 25.56 4.32 -48.92
N GLY A 235 25.53 3.00 -48.67
CA GLY A 235 26.53 2.30 -47.85
C GLY A 235 26.44 2.62 -46.36
N THR A 236 25.38 3.29 -45.92
CA THR A 236 25.13 3.63 -44.51
C THR A 236 23.92 2.84 -44.00
N PHE A 237 23.94 2.43 -42.72
CA PHE A 237 22.83 1.76 -42.03
C PHE A 237 21.54 2.62 -41.92
N TYR A 238 21.50 3.80 -42.56
CA TYR A 238 20.64 4.92 -42.16
C TYR A 238 19.75 5.50 -43.27
N GLY A 239 19.69 4.88 -44.45
CA GLY A 239 18.84 5.34 -45.54
C GLY A 239 17.36 4.98 -45.32
N ASN A 240 16.44 5.91 -45.58
CA ASN A 240 14.98 5.64 -45.64
C ASN A 240 14.53 5.20 -47.07
N ALA A 241 15.47 4.74 -47.89
CA ALA A 241 15.27 4.46 -49.31
C ALA A 241 14.74 3.03 -49.54
N ALA A 242 13.65 2.91 -50.31
CA ALA A 242 13.06 1.62 -50.67
C ALA A 242 14.07 0.66 -51.34
N GLY A 243 14.31 -0.50 -50.72
CA GLY A 243 15.17 -1.56 -51.25
C GLY A 243 14.47 -2.90 -51.35
N TYR A 244 15.19 -3.99 -51.11
CA TYR A 244 14.69 -5.36 -51.11
C TYR A 244 13.66 -5.58 -50.00
N ALA A 245 13.99 -5.10 -48.79
CA ALA A 245 13.24 -5.22 -47.55
C ALA A 245 13.05 -6.66 -47.02
N CYS A 246 13.06 -6.78 -45.69
CA CYS A 246 12.81 -8.02 -44.97
C CYS A 246 11.99 -7.80 -43.69
N PHE A 247 11.27 -8.84 -43.32
CA PHE A 247 10.64 -9.04 -42.02
C PHE A 247 10.84 -10.51 -41.63
N GLN A 248 11.79 -10.73 -40.73
CA GLN A 248 12.24 -12.07 -40.37
C GLN A 248 12.32 -12.23 -38.86
N ILE A 249 12.09 -13.47 -38.40
CA ILE A 249 12.29 -13.87 -37.01
C ILE A 249 13.12 -15.14 -37.01
N HIS A 250 14.13 -15.17 -36.14
CA HIS A 250 15.10 -16.25 -36.06
C HIS A 250 15.27 -16.76 -34.63
N ASN A 251 15.74 -18.00 -34.54
CA ASN A 251 16.37 -18.57 -33.36
C ASN A 251 17.87 -18.74 -33.67
N PHE A 252 18.68 -17.74 -33.31
CA PHE A 252 20.11 -17.72 -33.61
C PHE A 252 20.88 -18.81 -32.85
N GLY A 253 20.37 -19.24 -31.69
CA GLY A 253 20.98 -20.34 -30.91
C GLY A 253 20.95 -21.68 -31.64
N LEU A 254 20.08 -21.81 -32.64
CA LEU A 254 19.96 -23.00 -33.49
C LEU A 254 20.29 -22.73 -34.98
N ASN A 255 20.80 -21.54 -35.32
CA ASN A 255 21.01 -21.11 -36.72
C ASN A 255 19.78 -21.33 -37.59
N GLN A 256 18.62 -20.90 -37.09
CA GLN A 256 17.33 -21.24 -37.69
C GLN A 256 16.48 -19.99 -37.92
N THR A 257 16.12 -19.73 -39.17
CA THR A 257 15.00 -18.85 -39.52
C THR A 257 13.71 -19.51 -39.07
N LEU A 258 12.88 -18.80 -38.30
CA LEU A 258 11.56 -19.28 -37.90
C LEU A 258 10.53 -18.96 -38.98
N PHE A 259 10.49 -17.71 -39.43
CA PHE A 259 9.85 -17.33 -40.68
C PHE A 259 10.53 -16.12 -41.31
N ALA A 260 10.30 -15.96 -42.61
CA ALA A 260 10.72 -14.79 -43.36
C ALA A 260 9.63 -14.30 -44.32
N VAL A 261 9.54 -12.98 -44.46
CA VAL A 261 8.87 -12.29 -45.57
C VAL A 261 9.85 -11.26 -46.10
N ASN A 262 10.33 -11.43 -47.34
CA ASN A 262 11.31 -10.55 -47.95
C ASN A 262 10.81 -10.04 -49.31
N HIS A 263 11.56 -9.14 -49.94
CA HIS A 263 11.30 -8.64 -51.29
C HIS A 263 9.99 -7.85 -51.44
N PHE A 264 9.65 -7.05 -50.42
CA PHE A 264 8.45 -6.22 -50.41
C PHE A 264 8.73 -4.72 -50.46
N GLY A 265 9.99 -4.29 -50.54
CA GLY A 265 10.35 -2.87 -50.43
C GLY A 265 10.03 -2.01 -51.65
N ARG A 266 9.65 -2.61 -52.78
CA ARG A 266 9.26 -1.93 -54.05
C ARG A 266 8.01 -2.55 -54.65
N THR A 267 7.26 -1.82 -55.46
CA THR A 267 6.04 -2.31 -56.11
C THR A 267 6.34 -3.31 -57.23
N ASP A 268 5.39 -4.20 -57.51
CA ASP A 268 5.38 -5.20 -58.58
C ASP A 268 6.41 -6.33 -58.42
N TYR A 269 6.94 -6.50 -57.21
CA TYR A 269 7.83 -7.61 -56.86
C TYR A 269 7.07 -8.74 -56.19
N LYS A 270 7.56 -9.96 -56.37
CA LYS A 270 7.03 -11.17 -55.71
C LYS A 270 7.71 -11.34 -54.35
N PRO A 271 6.96 -11.32 -53.24
CA PRO A 271 7.55 -11.57 -51.94
C PRO A 271 8.22 -12.95 -51.87
N CYS A 272 9.30 -13.01 -51.11
CA CYS A 272 9.97 -14.25 -50.74
C CYS A 272 9.45 -14.66 -49.37
N ILE A 273 8.83 -15.84 -49.24
CA ILE A 273 8.22 -16.28 -47.97
C ILE A 273 8.62 -17.70 -47.63
N GLY A 274 8.70 -17.97 -46.32
CA GLY A 274 8.98 -19.32 -45.85
C GLY A 274 8.97 -19.48 -44.33
N ILE A 275 8.91 -20.74 -43.90
CA ILE A 275 8.97 -21.19 -42.51
C ILE A 275 10.16 -22.14 -42.37
N GLY A 276 10.99 -21.94 -41.35
CA GLY A 276 12.24 -22.70 -41.20
C GLY A 276 13.34 -22.23 -42.16
N ASN A 277 14.52 -22.86 -42.05
CA ASN A 277 15.58 -22.68 -43.05
C ASN A 277 15.15 -23.23 -44.41
N LYS A 278 15.46 -22.50 -45.48
CA LYS A 278 15.14 -22.90 -46.86
C LYS A 278 15.73 -24.29 -47.20
N PRO A 279 14.89 -25.28 -47.57
CA PRO A 279 15.38 -26.60 -47.91
C PRO A 279 16.30 -26.57 -49.16
N GLY A 280 17.43 -27.28 -49.08
CA GLY A 280 18.34 -27.47 -50.22
C GLY A 280 19.17 -26.23 -50.60
N ASP A 281 19.21 -25.20 -49.75
CA ASP A 281 19.98 -23.99 -49.98
C ASP A 281 20.83 -23.67 -48.75
N SER A 282 22.14 -23.79 -48.88
CA SER A 282 23.07 -23.53 -47.78
C SER A 282 23.49 -22.05 -47.68
N THR A 283 23.03 -21.20 -48.59
CA THR A 283 23.46 -19.80 -48.71
C THR A 283 22.34 -18.83 -48.38
N ASN A 284 21.09 -19.13 -48.76
CA ASN A 284 19.93 -18.28 -48.51
C ASN A 284 18.96 -18.97 -47.53
N LEU A 285 19.36 -19.07 -46.27
CA LEU A 285 18.61 -19.83 -45.24
C LEU A 285 17.27 -19.15 -44.93
N ASP A 286 17.27 -17.83 -44.92
CA ASP A 286 16.14 -16.94 -44.63
C ASP A 286 15.16 -16.72 -45.80
N TRP A 287 15.26 -17.54 -46.84
CA TRP A 287 14.45 -17.45 -48.07
C TRP A 287 14.71 -16.20 -48.93
N THR A 288 15.81 -15.48 -48.74
CA THR A 288 16.18 -14.39 -49.66
C THR A 288 16.34 -14.90 -51.11
N PHE A 289 15.92 -14.07 -52.09
CA PHE A 289 15.92 -14.33 -53.54
C PHE A 289 15.02 -15.46 -54.09
N THR A 290 13.99 -15.91 -53.36
CA THR A 290 13.13 -17.01 -53.81
C THR A 290 11.95 -16.61 -54.69
N GLU A 291 11.38 -15.41 -54.49
CA GLU A 291 10.21 -14.90 -55.22
C GLU A 291 9.01 -15.89 -55.29
N ASN A 292 8.84 -16.68 -54.24
CA ASN A 292 7.99 -17.88 -54.21
C ASN A 292 6.58 -17.66 -53.62
N ALA A 293 6.20 -16.42 -53.24
CA ALA A 293 4.84 -16.17 -52.74
C ALA A 293 3.71 -16.69 -53.67
N PRO A 294 3.81 -16.59 -55.01
CA PRO A 294 2.80 -17.17 -55.92
C PRO A 294 2.64 -18.69 -55.87
N ASP A 295 3.64 -19.41 -55.34
CA ASP A 295 3.64 -20.88 -55.32
C ASP A 295 2.82 -21.45 -54.14
N TYR A 296 2.51 -20.63 -53.14
CA TYR A 296 1.71 -21.03 -51.99
C TYR A 296 0.21 -20.79 -52.23
N THR A 297 -0.64 -21.72 -51.82
CA THR A 297 -2.10 -21.59 -51.86
C THR A 297 -2.64 -20.87 -50.62
N VAL A 298 -1.95 -20.96 -49.48
CA VAL A 298 -2.28 -20.23 -48.22
C VAL A 298 -1.05 -19.48 -47.73
N ARG A 299 -1.24 -18.24 -47.26
CA ARG A 299 -0.18 -17.29 -46.85
C ARG A 299 -0.63 -16.41 -45.69
N GLU A 300 -1.08 -17.02 -44.60
CA GLU A 300 -1.66 -16.29 -43.47
C GLU A 300 -0.55 -15.77 -42.54
N LEU A 301 -0.71 -14.53 -42.07
CA LEU A 301 0.16 -13.91 -41.08
C LEU A 301 -0.70 -13.26 -39.98
N TYR A 302 -0.41 -13.60 -38.74
CA TYR A 302 -1.04 -13.01 -37.56
C TYR A 302 0.03 -12.43 -36.63
N ILE A 303 -0.31 -11.30 -36.02
CA ILE A 303 0.48 -10.65 -34.97
C ILE A 303 -0.45 -10.46 -33.79
N LEU A 304 -0.02 -10.89 -32.60
CA LEU A 304 -0.81 -10.87 -31.38
C LEU A 304 -0.05 -10.21 -30.23
N THR A 305 -0.77 -9.58 -29.31
CA THR A 305 -0.23 -9.10 -28.04
C THR A 305 -0.95 -9.74 -26.86
N ARG A 306 -0.24 -10.00 -25.76
CA ARG A 306 -0.84 -10.42 -24.49
C ARG A 306 -0.98 -9.21 -23.59
N ASP A 307 -2.18 -8.68 -23.50
CA ASP A 307 -2.47 -7.51 -22.70
C ASP A 307 -2.44 -7.86 -21.21
N VAL A 308 -1.84 -7.01 -20.39
CA VAL A 308 -1.71 -7.19 -18.94
C VAL A 308 -2.19 -5.95 -18.18
N ALA A 309 -2.71 -6.17 -16.98
CA ALA A 309 -3.09 -5.15 -16.02
C ALA A 309 -2.47 -5.45 -14.65
N PRO A 310 -2.30 -4.45 -13.77
CA PRO A 310 -1.89 -4.69 -12.39
C PRO A 310 -2.83 -5.70 -11.74
N VAL A 311 -2.28 -6.60 -10.93
CA VAL A 311 -3.08 -7.44 -10.03
C VAL A 311 -3.77 -6.50 -9.05
N VAL A 312 -5.10 -6.45 -9.12
CA VAL A 312 -5.91 -5.82 -8.08
C VAL A 312 -5.94 -6.85 -6.95
N GLU A 313 -5.12 -6.66 -5.91
CA GLU A 313 -5.35 -7.39 -4.67
C GLU A 313 -6.73 -6.97 -4.15
N GLU A 314 -7.59 -7.94 -3.80
CA GLU A 314 -8.82 -7.60 -3.10
C GLU A 314 -8.45 -6.86 -1.82
N ALA A 315 -9.11 -5.73 -1.57
CA ALA A 315 -8.91 -4.96 -0.35
C ALA A 315 -9.01 -5.92 0.84
N PRO A 316 -8.04 -5.93 1.77
CA PRO A 316 -8.12 -6.78 2.94
C PRO A 316 -9.41 -6.49 3.70
N ASP A 317 -10.16 -7.54 4.08
CA ASP A 317 -11.38 -7.44 4.87
C ASP A 317 -11.06 -7.57 6.37
N VAL A 318 -11.45 -6.57 7.15
CA VAL A 318 -11.31 -6.53 8.60
C VAL A 318 -12.68 -6.50 9.26
N GLN A 319 -12.95 -7.54 10.03
CA GLN A 319 -14.17 -7.69 10.81
C GLN A 319 -13.95 -7.19 12.25
N VAL A 320 -14.66 -6.14 12.65
CA VAL A 320 -14.65 -5.64 14.02
C VAL A 320 -15.87 -6.17 14.77
N ASN A 321 -15.63 -7.21 15.57
CA ASN A 321 -16.63 -7.77 16.47
C ASN A 321 -16.96 -6.81 17.62
N GLU A 322 -18.07 -7.05 18.33
CA GLU A 322 -18.51 -6.26 19.49
C GLU A 322 -17.35 -5.97 20.47
N GLY A 323 -17.16 -4.69 20.82
CA GLY A 323 -16.00 -4.20 21.57
C GLY A 323 -15.34 -2.98 20.92
N THR A 324 -14.19 -2.55 21.44
CA THR A 324 -13.43 -1.41 20.87
C THR A 324 -12.14 -1.91 20.22
N LEU A 325 -12.01 -1.75 18.90
CA LEU A 325 -10.75 -1.92 18.18
C LEU A 325 -10.03 -0.56 18.14
N ARG A 326 -8.83 -0.52 18.72
CA ARG A 326 -7.95 0.65 18.68
C ARG A 326 -6.79 0.40 17.73
N LEU A 327 -6.54 1.36 16.85
CA LEU A 327 -5.40 1.36 15.95
C LEU A 327 -4.16 1.87 16.70
N VAL A 328 -3.35 0.94 17.21
CA VAL A 328 -2.06 1.23 17.84
C VAL A 328 -1.03 0.29 17.19
N ASP A 329 0.18 0.79 16.91
CA ASP A 329 1.27 -0.04 16.35
C ASP A 329 1.44 -1.35 17.15
N THR A 330 1.42 -2.45 16.41
CA THR A 330 1.25 -3.86 16.83
C THR A 330 2.32 -4.45 17.77
N GLY A 331 3.11 -3.62 18.46
CA GLY A 331 4.11 -4.04 19.43
C GLY A 331 3.56 -4.39 20.82
N GLY A 332 2.74 -5.43 20.96
CA GLY A 332 2.41 -6.05 22.25
C GLY A 332 1.30 -5.38 23.06
N THR A 333 0.18 -5.04 22.41
CA THR A 333 -0.96 -4.36 23.06
C THR A 333 -1.76 -5.33 23.94
N MET A 334 -1.59 -5.24 25.25
CA MET A 334 -2.50 -5.87 26.22
C MET A 334 -3.34 -4.77 26.85
N PRO A 335 -4.53 -4.45 26.31
CA PRO A 335 -5.26 -3.24 26.71
C PRO A 335 -5.72 -3.33 28.16
N VAL A 336 -6.01 -2.18 28.79
CA VAL A 336 -6.51 -2.10 30.17
C VAL A 336 -7.67 -3.08 30.40
N PRO A 337 -7.66 -3.96 31.42
CA PRO A 337 -8.76 -4.88 31.69
C PRO A 337 -10.16 -4.21 31.71
N ALA A 338 -11.17 -4.91 31.19
CA ALA A 338 -12.51 -4.34 30.99
C ALA A 338 -13.19 -3.88 32.29
N ASP A 339 -12.94 -4.57 33.40
CA ASP A 339 -13.42 -4.21 34.73
C ASP A 339 -12.78 -2.92 35.27
N ILE A 340 -11.51 -2.69 34.96
CA ILE A 340 -10.82 -1.42 35.28
C ILE A 340 -11.37 -0.30 34.38
N ARG A 341 -11.53 -0.55 33.08
CA ARG A 341 -12.15 0.43 32.16
C ARG A 341 -13.56 0.83 32.60
N ALA A 342 -14.38 -0.11 33.07
CA ALA A 342 -15.72 0.18 33.57
C ALA A 342 -15.71 1.11 34.81
N LYS A 343 -14.67 1.06 35.63
CA LYS A 343 -14.50 1.92 36.82
C LYS A 343 -13.92 3.29 36.45
N VAL A 344 -12.94 3.33 35.55
CA VAL A 344 -12.12 4.51 35.25
C VAL A 344 -12.70 5.35 34.10
N GLY A 345 -13.44 4.74 33.17
CA GLY A 345 -13.97 5.38 31.98
C GLY A 345 -12.87 5.78 30.99
N ALA A 346 -13.08 6.88 30.27
CA ALA A 346 -12.23 7.32 29.17
C ALA A 346 -10.76 7.62 29.55
N LEU A 347 -10.45 7.79 30.84
CA LEU A 347 -9.06 7.99 31.29
C LEU A 347 -8.18 6.74 31.13
N ALA A 348 -8.79 5.56 30.98
CA ALA A 348 -8.09 4.32 30.67
C ALA A 348 -7.81 4.14 29.16
N ASP A 349 -8.23 5.11 28.33
CA ASP A 349 -8.15 4.97 26.89
C ASP A 349 -6.73 5.14 26.34
N GLY A 350 -6.38 4.31 25.36
CA GLY A 350 -5.04 4.27 24.74
C GLY A 350 -3.94 3.63 25.60
N TYR A 351 -4.23 3.13 26.81
CA TYR A 351 -3.24 2.50 27.68
C TYR A 351 -3.12 0.97 27.47
N ASP A 352 -1.89 0.48 27.52
CA ASP A 352 -1.51 -0.92 27.49
C ASP A 352 -0.86 -1.38 28.80
N THR A 353 -1.16 -2.61 29.19
CA THR A 353 -0.68 -3.27 30.41
C THR A 353 0.78 -3.65 30.28
N VAL A 354 1.63 -3.02 31.11
CA VAL A 354 3.03 -3.41 31.29
C VAL A 354 3.13 -4.49 32.36
N TYR A 355 2.54 -4.23 33.53
CA TYR A 355 2.61 -5.14 34.67
C TYR A 355 1.24 -5.39 35.29
N TYR A 356 1.04 -6.64 35.74
CA TYR A 356 0.02 -6.98 36.74
C TYR A 356 0.70 -7.72 37.89
N SER A 357 0.55 -7.20 39.11
CA SER A 357 1.01 -7.83 40.34
C SER A 357 -0.17 -8.14 41.27
N PRO A 358 -0.46 -9.43 41.53
CA PRO A 358 -1.23 -9.81 42.71
C PRO A 358 -0.31 -9.71 43.93
N ILE A 359 -0.26 -8.53 44.55
CA ILE A 359 0.69 -8.22 45.61
C ILE A 359 0.59 -9.28 46.71
N SER A 360 1.74 -9.84 47.06
CA SER A 360 1.85 -10.83 48.14
C SER A 360 1.76 -10.16 49.51
N THR A 361 1.48 -10.92 50.56
CA THR A 361 1.52 -10.37 51.94
C THR A 361 2.95 -10.10 52.40
N LYS A 362 3.91 -10.87 51.87
CA LYS A 362 5.34 -10.73 52.08
C LYS A 362 6.06 -10.20 50.83
N ALA A 363 7.14 -9.45 51.03
CA ALA A 363 7.93 -8.86 49.95
C ALA A 363 8.85 -9.83 49.19
N ALA A 364 8.81 -11.14 49.49
CA ALA A 364 9.63 -12.15 48.82
C ALA A 364 9.51 -12.12 47.29
N ALA A 365 8.30 -11.96 46.76
CA ALA A 365 8.08 -11.92 45.32
C ALA A 365 8.63 -10.63 44.69
N ALA A 366 8.49 -9.48 45.36
CA ALA A 366 9.10 -8.23 44.93
C ALA A 366 10.62 -8.37 44.91
N TYR A 367 11.23 -8.71 46.05
CA TYR A 367 12.67 -8.92 46.25
C TYR A 367 13.30 -9.86 45.20
N ASN A 368 12.65 -10.99 44.92
CA ASN A 368 13.16 -11.98 43.97
C ASN A 368 12.88 -11.62 42.50
N GLY A 369 12.16 -10.52 42.23
CA GLY A 369 11.80 -10.10 40.88
C GLY A 369 10.73 -10.94 40.21
N THR A 370 9.89 -11.62 41.00
CA THR A 370 8.81 -12.52 40.55
C THR A 370 7.43 -12.00 40.99
N ALA A 371 7.29 -10.70 41.25
CA ALA A 371 6.05 -10.09 41.72
C ALA A 371 4.95 -9.97 40.65
N TYR A 372 5.32 -10.13 39.37
CA TYR A 372 4.41 -9.88 38.26
C TYR A 372 3.87 -11.18 37.67
N ALA A 373 2.55 -11.28 37.60
CA ALA A 373 1.85 -12.32 36.85
C ALA A 373 1.77 -12.00 35.35
N ILE A 374 1.82 -10.71 34.99
CA ILE A 374 1.99 -10.21 33.62
C ILE A 374 3.21 -9.30 33.63
N ASP A 375 4.18 -9.55 32.74
CA ASP A 375 5.37 -8.72 32.53
C ASP A 375 5.60 -8.52 31.03
N ASN A 376 5.11 -7.40 30.50
CA ASN A 376 5.30 -6.96 29.11
C ASN A 376 6.41 -5.90 29.00
N SER A 377 7.31 -5.81 29.98
CA SER A 377 8.34 -4.75 30.00
C SER A 377 9.41 -4.89 28.92
N ALA A 378 9.46 -6.04 28.22
CA ALA A 378 10.30 -6.25 27.05
C ALA A 378 9.81 -5.52 25.78
N ALA A 379 8.59 -4.97 25.78
CA ALA A 379 8.06 -4.22 24.65
C ALA A 379 8.90 -2.97 24.34
N THR A 380 9.14 -2.72 23.06
CA THR A 380 10.09 -1.70 22.57
C THR A 380 9.44 -0.42 22.06
N ALA A 381 8.12 -0.40 21.84
CA ALA A 381 7.41 0.78 21.36
C ALA A 381 7.68 2.00 22.28
N PRO A 382 7.85 3.23 21.79
CA PRO A 382 7.96 4.39 22.69
C PRO A 382 6.64 4.62 23.46
N PHE A 383 6.67 5.35 24.57
CA PHE A 383 5.46 5.70 25.34
C PHE A 383 5.54 7.10 25.94
N ASP A 384 4.43 7.82 25.98
CA ASP A 384 4.41 9.22 26.41
C ASP A 384 3.78 9.42 27.80
N ARG A 385 2.96 8.48 28.25
CA ARG A 385 2.32 8.49 29.58
C ARG A 385 2.41 7.15 30.27
N VAL A 386 2.29 7.20 31.60
CA VAL A 386 2.19 6.03 32.48
C VAL A 386 0.90 6.12 33.29
N ALA A 387 0.35 4.97 33.69
CA ALA A 387 -0.75 4.91 34.63
C ALA A 387 -0.59 3.76 35.63
N TYR A 388 -1.18 3.95 36.80
CA TYR A 388 -1.14 3.03 37.93
C TYR A 388 -2.55 2.83 38.43
N TYR A 389 -2.93 1.58 38.64
CA TYR A 389 -4.19 1.22 39.27
C TYR A 389 -3.93 0.28 40.44
N LEU A 390 -4.30 0.71 41.65
CA LEU A 390 -4.26 -0.13 42.84
C LEU A 390 -5.69 -0.44 43.28
N GLU A 391 -5.99 -1.72 43.47
CA GLU A 391 -7.25 -2.18 44.04
C GLU A 391 -6.98 -3.09 45.23
N ILE A 392 -7.57 -2.73 46.37
CA ILE A 392 -7.46 -3.46 47.63
C ILE A 392 -8.85 -3.76 48.20
N ARG A 393 -9.00 -4.89 48.88
CA ARG A 393 -10.22 -5.21 49.62
C ARG A 393 -9.86 -5.92 50.91
N LYS A 394 -10.37 -5.44 52.04
CA LYS A 394 -10.11 -6.08 53.33
C LYS A 394 -10.86 -7.39 53.41
N THR A 395 -10.26 -8.34 54.11
CA THR A 395 -10.85 -9.67 54.34
C THR A 395 -12.22 -9.51 54.99
N GLY A 396 -13.26 -9.98 54.31
CA GLY A 396 -14.65 -9.93 54.79
C GLY A 396 -15.45 -8.70 54.40
N GLU A 397 -14.86 -7.73 53.68
CA GLU A 397 -15.60 -6.63 53.06
C GLU A 397 -16.13 -7.04 51.67
N SER A 398 -17.31 -6.52 51.28
CA SER A 398 -17.94 -6.84 49.99
C SER A 398 -17.38 -6.00 48.84
N GLU A 399 -17.10 -4.72 49.10
CA GLU A 399 -16.65 -3.74 48.11
C GLU A 399 -15.14 -3.54 48.18
N SER A 400 -14.49 -3.40 47.03
CA SER A 400 -13.08 -3.02 46.95
C SER A 400 -12.90 -1.50 46.97
N GLN A 401 -11.73 -1.06 47.43
CA GLN A 401 -11.24 0.30 47.28
C GLN A 401 -10.24 0.33 46.13
N TRP A 402 -10.32 1.36 45.28
CA TRP A 402 -9.42 1.51 44.15
C TRP A 402 -9.06 2.96 43.86
N VAL A 403 -7.90 3.13 43.23
CA VAL A 403 -7.43 4.41 42.69
C VAL A 403 -6.73 4.18 41.36
N TRP A 404 -7.03 5.02 40.38
CA TRP A 404 -6.32 5.20 39.13
C TRP A 404 -5.54 6.52 39.20
N VAL A 405 -4.27 6.48 38.82
CA VAL A 405 -3.40 7.65 38.71
C VAL A 405 -2.64 7.58 37.39
N SER A 406 -2.74 8.58 36.53
CA SER A 406 -1.96 8.65 35.29
C SER A 406 -1.28 10.00 35.13
N PHE A 407 -0.13 10.06 34.47
CA PHE A 407 0.65 11.28 34.25
C PHE A 407 1.67 11.08 33.11
N ASN A 408 2.37 12.15 32.72
CA ASN A 408 3.45 12.07 31.72
C ASN A 408 4.54 11.07 32.14
N ALA A 409 5.08 10.30 31.20
CA ALA A 409 6.08 9.28 31.51
C ALA A 409 7.34 9.89 32.17
N HIS A 410 7.62 9.45 33.39
CA HIS A 410 8.79 9.90 34.19
C HIS A 410 10.10 9.19 33.77
N THR A 411 9.99 8.18 32.89
CA THR A 411 11.08 7.42 32.29
C THR A 411 10.58 6.79 31.00
N GLN A 412 11.49 6.51 30.07
CA GLN A 412 11.21 5.71 28.86
C GLN A 412 11.59 4.23 29.04
N ASP A 413 12.18 3.88 30.18
CA ASP A 413 12.57 2.51 30.49
C ASP A 413 11.42 1.78 31.19
N ARG A 414 10.69 0.93 30.45
CA ARG A 414 9.56 0.14 30.98
C ARG A 414 9.92 -0.70 32.20
N THR A 415 11.18 -1.14 32.29
CA THR A 415 11.65 -1.99 33.40
C THR A 415 11.73 -1.24 34.73
N LYS A 416 11.60 0.10 34.72
CA LYS A 416 11.66 1.00 35.88
C LYS A 416 10.30 1.58 36.29
N LEU A 417 9.20 0.99 35.82
CA LEU A 417 7.85 1.47 36.09
C LEU A 417 7.15 0.79 37.29
N GLY A 418 7.73 -0.26 37.86
CA GLY A 418 7.11 -1.05 38.93
C GLY A 418 7.88 -1.03 40.27
N TYR A 419 7.93 -2.15 40.98
CA TYR A 419 8.67 -2.34 42.23
C TYR A 419 10.16 -1.98 42.11
N PRO A 420 10.73 -1.28 43.12
CA PRO A 420 12.11 -0.76 43.10
C PRO A 420 13.21 -1.80 43.31
N ASN A 421 12.87 -3.02 43.73
CA ASN A 421 13.83 -4.04 44.16
C ASN A 421 13.61 -5.35 43.41
N ARG A 422 14.11 -5.43 42.17
CA ARG A 422 14.19 -6.67 41.38
C ARG A 422 15.62 -7.20 41.51
N ASN A 423 15.82 -8.49 41.80
CA ASN A 423 17.15 -9.10 41.94
C ASN A 423 18.14 -8.64 40.84
N GLY A 424 19.08 -7.75 41.18
CA GLY A 424 20.09 -7.18 40.29
C GLY A 424 19.74 -5.87 39.56
N ALA A 425 18.53 -5.32 39.70
CA ALA A 425 18.06 -4.09 39.03
C ALA A 425 17.29 -3.19 40.01
N THR A 426 18.03 -2.39 40.80
CA THR A 426 17.45 -1.36 41.67
C THR A 426 17.39 0.00 40.96
N PHE A 427 16.33 0.75 41.20
CA PHE A 427 16.14 2.12 40.70
C PHE A 427 15.40 2.95 41.73
N MET A 428 15.53 4.27 41.62
CA MET A 428 15.03 5.23 42.61
C MET A 428 14.49 6.45 41.90
N TRP A 429 13.33 6.94 42.35
CA TRP A 429 12.70 8.15 41.84
C TRP A 429 12.20 9.01 42.99
N GLN A 430 12.57 10.28 42.97
CA GLN A 430 11.99 11.31 43.83
C GLN A 430 11.84 12.58 42.97
N GLN A 431 10.65 12.75 42.38
CA GLN A 431 10.43 13.83 41.42
C GLN A 431 8.96 14.18 41.25
N LYS A 432 8.73 15.47 40.95
CA LYS A 432 7.43 15.98 40.52
C LYS A 432 7.03 15.33 39.20
N VAL A 433 5.74 15.04 39.07
CA VAL A 433 5.12 14.57 37.82
C VAL A 433 4.02 15.53 37.39
N PHE A 434 3.79 15.59 36.08
CA PHE A 434 2.96 16.61 35.44
C PHE A 434 1.79 15.99 34.69
N ASN A 435 0.75 16.80 34.45
CA ASN A 435 -0.45 16.38 33.72
C ASN A 435 -1.12 15.14 34.35
N MET A 436 -1.28 15.17 35.68
CA MET A 436 -1.78 14.04 36.46
C MET A 436 -3.31 13.97 36.49
N ASP A 437 -3.87 12.81 36.17
CA ASP A 437 -5.28 12.48 36.30
C ASP A 437 -5.48 11.48 37.44
N VAL A 438 -6.52 11.68 38.26
CA VAL A 438 -6.86 10.80 39.38
C VAL A 438 -8.35 10.48 39.37
N ARG A 439 -8.67 9.19 39.50
CA ARG A 439 -10.02 8.69 39.82
C ARG A 439 -9.95 7.67 40.93
N ALA A 440 -10.84 7.77 41.91
CA ALA A 440 -10.94 6.78 42.99
C ALA A 440 -12.39 6.59 43.44
N ASN A 441 -12.67 5.48 44.12
CA ASN A 441 -13.90 5.31 44.89
C ASN A 441 -13.71 5.56 46.40
N VAL A 442 -12.54 6.05 46.79
CA VAL A 442 -12.19 6.35 48.19
C VAL A 442 -12.43 7.84 48.45
N GLY A 443 -13.42 8.17 49.28
CA GLY A 443 -13.86 9.56 49.48
C GLY A 443 -12.82 10.53 50.09
N THR A 444 -11.69 10.02 50.60
CA THR A 444 -10.56 10.84 51.06
C THR A 444 -9.54 11.15 49.96
N VAL A 445 -9.68 10.59 48.77
CA VAL A 445 -8.84 10.88 47.60
C VAL A 445 -9.56 11.89 46.71
N THR A 446 -8.86 12.97 46.33
CA THR A 446 -9.43 14.01 45.47
C THR A 446 -9.26 13.63 43.99
N ASP A 447 -10.38 13.46 43.30
CA ASP A 447 -10.40 13.32 41.84
C ASP A 447 -9.93 14.61 41.16
N VAL A 448 -8.99 14.49 40.23
CA VAL A 448 -8.41 15.61 39.48
C VAL A 448 -8.16 15.24 38.03
N THR A 449 -8.00 16.23 37.16
CA THR A 449 -7.67 16.04 35.74
C THR A 449 -6.60 17.04 35.32
N GLY A 450 -5.51 16.55 34.73
CA GLY A 450 -4.41 17.33 34.19
C GLY A 450 -3.70 18.27 35.17
N VAL A 451 -3.53 17.88 36.45
CA VAL A 451 -2.86 18.75 37.45
C VAL A 451 -1.35 18.52 37.50
N ASP A 452 -0.60 19.57 37.83
CA ASP A 452 0.86 19.53 37.98
C ASP A 452 1.32 19.35 39.44
N THR A 453 0.43 18.80 40.26
CA THR A 453 0.62 18.63 41.71
C THR A 453 0.98 17.20 42.10
N GLY A 454 1.50 16.40 41.17
CA GLY A 454 1.94 15.04 41.43
C GLY A 454 3.37 14.97 41.97
N ASN A 455 3.64 14.01 42.86
CA ASN A 455 4.99 13.59 43.23
C ASN A 455 5.10 12.06 43.23
N LEU A 456 6.19 11.53 42.68
CA LEU A 456 6.49 10.10 42.63
C LEU A 456 7.66 9.80 43.56
N GLU A 457 7.43 8.88 44.49
CA GLU A 457 8.43 8.38 45.43
C GLU A 457 8.62 6.87 45.27
N ILE A 458 9.77 6.48 44.74
CA ILE A 458 10.17 5.09 44.58
C ILE A 458 11.56 4.91 45.18
N TRP A 459 11.64 4.11 46.24
CA TRP A 459 12.87 3.91 46.99
C TRP A 459 13.14 2.41 47.12
N PRO A 460 14.32 1.88 46.75
CA PRO A 460 14.74 0.52 47.12
C PRO A 460 15.35 0.47 48.52
N SER A 461 15.78 1.64 49.03
CA SER A 461 16.59 1.81 50.23
C SER A 461 15.78 2.22 51.46
N ASN A 462 16.49 2.51 52.54
CA ASN A 462 15.93 3.27 53.64
C ASN A 462 15.77 4.75 53.21
N TYR A 463 14.70 5.38 53.69
CA TYR A 463 14.39 6.79 53.54
C TYR A 463 13.89 7.34 54.89
N GLY A 464 13.74 8.65 54.99
CA GLY A 464 13.43 9.38 56.21
C GLY A 464 12.62 10.64 55.94
N THR A 465 12.08 11.23 57.00
CA THR A 465 11.09 12.32 56.94
C THR A 465 11.64 13.70 56.53
N GLY A 466 12.88 13.79 56.03
CA GLY A 466 13.45 15.09 55.65
C GLY A 466 12.81 15.58 54.35
N LEU A 467 12.68 16.91 54.17
CA LEU A 467 12.13 17.45 52.93
C LEU A 467 13.10 17.23 51.75
N GLY A 468 12.67 16.49 50.71
CA GLY A 468 13.49 16.09 49.56
C GLY A 468 13.46 17.04 48.36
N ILE A 469 12.33 17.71 48.15
CA ILE A 469 12.01 18.54 46.99
C ILE A 469 11.55 19.92 47.45
N ALA A 470 12.10 20.97 46.83
CA ALA A 470 11.70 22.34 47.11
C ALA A 470 10.27 22.64 46.60
N ASP A 471 9.58 23.50 47.34
CA ASP A 471 8.31 24.14 46.94
C ASP A 471 7.11 23.20 46.76
N ILE A 472 7.10 22.02 47.38
CA ILE A 472 5.90 21.14 47.40
C ILE A 472 5.24 21.05 48.78
N GLY A 473 5.86 21.59 49.83
CA GLY A 473 5.36 21.50 51.21
C GLY A 473 5.79 20.21 51.90
N GLY A 474 4.95 19.69 52.80
CA GLY A 474 5.23 18.48 53.59
C GLY A 474 5.80 18.80 54.97
N SER A 475 6.23 17.77 55.67
CA SER A 475 6.66 17.82 57.06
C SER A 475 8.03 17.17 57.21
N SER A 476 8.98 17.91 57.79
CA SER A 476 10.31 17.39 58.09
C SER A 476 10.35 16.34 59.23
N SER A 477 9.19 15.98 59.77
CA SER A 477 9.03 15.17 60.99
C SER A 477 8.04 14.01 60.83
N THR A 478 7.41 13.90 59.66
CA THR A 478 6.46 12.83 59.35
C THR A 478 6.66 12.34 57.92
N PHE A 479 6.56 11.04 57.69
CA PHE A 479 6.63 10.46 56.35
C PHE A 479 5.43 10.91 55.52
N ASP A 480 5.69 11.50 54.35
CA ASP A 480 4.68 12.09 53.48
C ASP A 480 5.11 12.14 52.00
N PHE A 481 4.61 13.12 51.24
CA PHE A 481 4.87 13.28 49.81
C PHE A 481 6.18 13.99 49.48
N ASN A 482 7.01 14.31 50.49
CA ASN A 482 8.26 15.03 50.32
C ASN A 482 9.41 14.41 51.13
N ASP A 483 9.47 13.09 51.25
CA ASP A 483 10.50 12.42 52.04
C ASP A 483 11.89 12.47 51.36
N ASN A 484 12.95 12.12 52.12
CA ASN A 484 14.35 12.20 51.67
C ASN A 484 15.21 11.14 52.38
N GLY A 485 16.54 11.22 52.27
CA GLY A 485 17.49 10.49 53.10
C GLY A 485 18.09 9.25 52.44
N ALA A 486 17.58 8.84 51.29
CA ALA A 486 18.21 7.82 50.46
C ALA A 486 19.33 8.44 49.60
N ASN A 487 20.55 7.95 49.75
CA ASN A 487 21.73 8.36 48.97
C ASN A 487 22.34 7.23 48.15
N SER A 488 21.70 6.05 48.15
CA SER A 488 22.10 4.88 47.37
C SER A 488 20.85 4.09 46.97
N THR A 489 21.02 3.20 46.00
CA THR A 489 19.98 2.22 45.63
C THR A 489 20.16 0.88 46.38
N ASP A 490 20.86 0.91 47.52
CA ASP A 490 21.06 -0.27 48.37
C ASP A 490 19.72 -0.72 48.95
N ILE A 491 19.53 -2.03 49.04
CA ILE A 491 18.29 -2.60 49.56
C ILE A 491 18.10 -2.22 51.04
N GLY A 492 16.96 -1.61 51.36
CA GLY A 492 16.57 -1.21 52.71
C GLY A 492 15.09 -1.44 52.99
N HIS A 493 14.40 -0.46 53.56
CA HIS A 493 12.97 -0.51 53.85
C HIS A 493 12.14 -0.70 52.58
N GLY A 494 12.39 0.16 51.59
CA GLY A 494 11.76 0.14 50.27
C GLY A 494 10.32 0.66 50.25
N SER A 495 9.97 1.44 49.23
CA SER A 495 8.60 1.87 48.97
C SER A 495 8.34 2.22 47.50
N PHE A 496 7.06 2.26 47.15
CA PHE A 496 6.51 2.75 45.89
C PHE A 496 5.22 3.51 46.19
N GLN A 497 5.28 4.84 46.08
CA GLN A 497 4.24 5.75 46.55
C GLN A 497 4.03 6.86 45.53
N ILE A 498 2.77 7.25 45.33
CA ILE A 498 2.38 8.36 44.45
C ILE A 498 1.47 9.29 45.21
N HIS A 499 1.71 10.60 45.07
CA HIS A 499 1.07 11.62 45.88
C HIS A 499 0.52 12.75 45.01
N ASN A 500 -0.52 13.42 45.54
CA ASN A 500 -0.96 14.73 45.11
C ASN A 500 -0.59 15.74 46.21
N TRP A 501 0.56 16.40 46.09
CA TRP A 501 1.06 17.34 47.10
C TRP A 501 0.22 18.62 47.18
N GLY A 502 -0.45 19.00 46.09
CA GLY A 502 -1.38 20.13 46.07
C GLY A 502 -2.62 19.89 46.96
N ALA A 503 -3.04 18.63 47.07
CA ALA A 503 -4.08 18.20 48.00
C ALA A 503 -3.53 17.66 49.34
N GLN A 504 -2.21 17.61 49.50
CA GLN A 504 -1.52 16.97 50.64
C GLN A 504 -1.98 15.53 50.88
N GLN A 505 -2.09 14.75 49.80
CA GLN A 505 -2.67 13.41 49.81
C GLN A 505 -1.71 12.38 49.22
N VAL A 506 -1.57 11.24 49.90
CA VAL A 506 -1.12 9.98 49.32
C VAL A 506 -2.24 9.47 48.41
N LEU A 507 -1.94 9.12 47.17
CA LEU A 507 -2.89 8.51 46.25
C LEU A 507 -2.88 7.00 46.45
N PHE A 508 -1.71 6.39 46.37
CA PHE A 508 -1.47 5.05 46.89
C PHE A 508 -0.06 4.89 47.44
N SER A 509 0.12 3.88 48.29
CA SER A 509 1.40 3.53 48.88
C SER A 509 1.57 2.01 48.95
N ILE A 510 2.74 1.54 48.56
CA ILE A 510 3.24 0.19 48.81
C ILE A 510 4.58 0.31 49.52
N SER A 511 4.67 -0.12 50.77
CA SER A 511 5.84 0.10 51.63
C SER A 511 6.42 -1.22 52.16
N HIS A 512 7.62 -1.13 52.73
CA HIS A 512 8.35 -2.23 53.34
C HIS A 512 8.69 -3.37 52.35
N CYS A 513 8.86 -3.01 51.06
CA CYS A 513 9.07 -3.96 49.96
C CYS A 513 10.53 -4.35 49.73
N GLY A 514 11.48 -3.84 50.53
CA GLY A 514 12.90 -4.04 50.31
C GLY A 514 13.47 -5.38 50.81
N GLY A 515 12.92 -6.03 51.84
CA GLY A 515 13.44 -7.31 52.37
C GLY A 515 12.51 -8.50 52.13
N SER A 516 13.03 -9.67 51.74
CA SER A 516 12.18 -10.83 51.37
C SER A 516 11.19 -11.30 52.46
N ASN A 517 11.54 -11.16 53.75
CA ASN A 517 10.70 -11.59 54.88
C ASN A 517 9.76 -10.49 55.40
N ASN A 518 9.81 -9.29 54.82
CA ASN A 518 9.03 -8.14 55.27
C ASN A 518 7.54 -8.34 54.99
N ASP A 519 6.71 -7.96 55.96
CA ASP A 519 5.28 -7.75 55.74
C ASP A 519 5.08 -6.43 54.98
N ILE A 520 4.39 -6.49 53.84
CA ILE A 520 4.15 -5.31 52.99
C ILE A 520 3.12 -4.40 53.65
N GLY A 521 3.32 -3.09 53.50
CA GLY A 521 2.29 -2.09 53.80
C GLY A 521 1.58 -1.58 52.55
N LEU A 522 0.27 -1.41 52.62
CA LEU A 522 -0.60 -1.01 51.51
C LEU A 522 -1.64 0.02 51.94
N GLY A 523 -1.91 0.99 51.06
CA GLY A 523 -2.97 1.97 51.30
C GLY A 523 -3.34 2.84 50.11
N ILE A 524 -4.53 3.43 50.18
CA ILE A 524 -5.11 4.40 49.25
C ILE A 524 -5.61 5.59 50.09
N GLY A 525 -5.21 6.82 49.74
CA GLY A 525 -5.40 7.98 50.62
C GLY A 525 -4.34 8.09 51.71
N ASN A 526 -4.44 9.11 52.57
CA ASN A 526 -3.58 9.24 53.77
C ASN A 526 -3.95 8.16 54.81
N ASP A 527 -2.95 7.65 55.55
CA ASP A 527 -3.17 6.62 56.56
C ASP A 527 -4.06 7.15 57.69
N PRO A 528 -5.29 6.60 57.88
CA PRO A 528 -6.18 7.07 58.92
C PRO A 528 -5.76 6.64 60.32
N ASN A 529 -4.86 5.65 60.46
CA ASN A 529 -4.44 5.09 61.75
C ASN A 529 -2.93 4.77 61.73
N PRO A 530 -2.05 5.78 61.67
CA PRO A 530 -0.61 5.54 61.75
C PRO A 530 -0.26 4.76 63.04
N PRO A 531 0.71 3.84 63.00
CA PRO A 531 1.03 2.97 64.13
C PRO A 531 1.29 3.74 65.43
N ALA A 532 0.74 3.25 66.55
CA ALA A 532 0.80 3.93 67.85
C ALA A 532 2.22 4.16 68.41
N ASN A 533 3.23 3.48 67.87
CA ASN A 533 4.65 3.63 68.19
C ASN A 533 5.42 4.55 67.21
N SER A 534 4.77 5.06 66.16
CA SER A 534 5.31 6.07 65.24
C SER A 534 4.19 7.01 64.79
N THR A 535 3.89 8.04 65.59
CA THR A 535 2.89 9.08 65.27
C THR A 535 3.33 10.03 64.15
N THR A 536 4.16 9.56 63.22
CA THR A 536 4.97 10.37 62.31
C THR A 536 4.87 9.88 60.87
N ALA A 537 3.70 9.42 60.40
CA ALA A 537 3.50 9.06 59.00
C ALA A 537 2.09 9.46 58.57
N TYR A 538 1.97 10.28 57.51
CA TYR A 538 0.73 10.49 56.78
C TYR A 538 0.55 9.44 55.66
N ASP A 539 1.64 8.76 55.31
CA ASP A 539 1.67 7.62 54.41
C ASP A 539 1.73 6.28 55.16
N TYR A 540 1.88 5.20 54.39
CA TYR A 540 1.87 3.84 54.92
C TYR A 540 3.27 3.30 55.20
N THR A 541 4.30 4.14 55.38
CA THR A 541 5.70 3.69 55.59
C THR A 541 5.80 2.59 56.65
N TRP A 542 5.15 2.76 57.81
CA TRP A 542 5.23 1.80 58.92
C TRP A 542 4.01 0.86 59.04
N THR A 543 3.12 0.86 58.04
CA THR A 543 1.80 0.25 58.12
C THR A 543 1.78 -1.09 57.41
N TYR A 544 2.30 -2.14 58.07
CA TYR A 544 2.52 -3.49 57.53
C TYR A 544 1.24 -4.35 57.45
N ASN A 545 0.24 -3.88 56.72
CA ASN A 545 -1.14 -4.37 56.77
C ASN A 545 -1.54 -5.29 55.60
N ALA A 546 -0.63 -5.67 54.68
CA ALA A 546 -1.00 -6.45 53.49
C ALA A 546 -1.74 -7.76 53.82
N GLY A 547 -1.44 -8.40 54.96
CA GLY A 547 -2.14 -9.60 55.43
C GLY A 547 -3.61 -9.41 55.80
N SER A 548 -4.10 -8.17 55.91
CA SER A 548 -5.51 -7.87 56.21
C SER A 548 -6.41 -7.86 54.97
N PHE A 549 -5.83 -7.83 53.77
CA PHE A 549 -6.56 -7.75 52.51
C PHE A 549 -6.67 -9.12 51.86
N ASP A 550 -7.76 -9.40 51.17
CA ASP A 550 -7.92 -10.58 50.31
C ASP A 550 -7.69 -10.24 48.82
N ILE A 551 -8.01 -9.03 48.37
CA ILE A 551 -7.61 -8.47 47.05
C ILE A 551 -6.48 -7.44 47.23
N ARG A 552 -5.43 -7.53 46.41
CA ARG A 552 -4.27 -6.61 46.39
C ARG A 552 -3.69 -6.51 44.98
N ASN A 553 -4.42 -5.93 44.05
CA ASN A 553 -4.05 -5.92 42.63
C ASN A 553 -3.39 -4.58 42.28
N LEU A 554 -2.15 -4.62 41.82
CA LEU A 554 -1.49 -3.49 41.18
C LEU A 554 -1.38 -3.74 39.68
N TYR A 555 -1.86 -2.79 38.89
CA TYR A 555 -1.60 -2.72 37.46
C TYR A 555 -0.76 -1.50 37.13
N VAL A 556 0.16 -1.67 36.17
CA VAL A 556 0.98 -0.61 35.60
C VAL A 556 0.73 -0.59 34.10
N PHE A 557 0.44 0.59 33.58
CA PHE A 557 0.14 0.80 32.17
C PHE A 557 1.05 1.86 31.55
N VAL A 558 1.21 1.79 30.24
CA VAL A 558 1.82 2.85 29.42
C VAL A 558 0.86 3.22 28.30
N ARG A 559 0.89 4.49 27.89
CA ARG A 559 0.25 4.90 26.64
C ARG A 559 1.32 4.94 25.56
N PRO A 560 1.29 4.03 24.56
CA PRO A 560 2.23 4.05 23.46
C PRO A 560 2.31 5.45 22.84
N ALA A 561 3.52 5.93 22.62
CA ALA A 561 3.78 7.18 21.95
C ALA A 561 3.60 6.87 20.48
N VAL A 562 2.61 7.50 19.88
CA VAL A 562 2.36 7.40 18.46
C VAL A 562 3.61 7.88 17.72
N ALA A 563 4.22 7.03 16.89
CA ALA A 563 5.00 7.51 15.76
C ALA A 563 3.98 8.14 14.79
N PRO A 564 3.98 9.47 14.58
CA PRO A 564 2.94 10.14 13.80
C PRO A 564 2.82 9.62 12.36
N GLU A 565 3.89 9.05 11.82
CA GLU A 565 3.97 8.59 10.42
C GLU A 565 3.25 7.26 10.10
N ASP A 566 3.14 6.31 11.03
CA ASP A 566 2.64 4.95 10.68
C ASP A 566 1.15 4.74 11.02
N ILE A 567 0.59 5.51 11.96
CA ILE A 567 -0.80 5.32 12.38
C ILE A 567 -1.78 5.67 11.25
N GLY A 568 -1.51 6.70 10.45
CA GLY A 568 -2.45 7.15 9.41
C GLY A 568 -2.71 6.16 8.28
N HIS A 569 -1.97 5.04 8.25
CA HIS A 569 -2.04 4.02 7.21
C HIS A 569 -2.32 2.61 7.73
N LEU A 570 -2.67 2.42 9.01
CA LEU A 570 -2.84 1.05 9.57
C LEU A 570 -4.01 0.28 8.93
N LEU A 571 -5.03 1.00 8.46
CA LEU A 571 -6.16 0.45 7.71
C LEU A 571 -6.12 0.84 6.22
N ALA A 572 -4.94 1.24 5.72
CA ALA A 572 -4.78 1.65 4.32
C ALA A 572 -5.40 0.61 3.39
N ASP A 573 -6.27 1.10 2.51
CA ASP A 573 -6.95 0.31 1.48
C ASP A 573 -7.73 -0.92 2.01
N THR A 574 -8.13 -0.92 3.28
CA THR A 574 -8.86 -2.02 3.94
C THR A 574 -10.38 -1.80 3.88
N ASP A 575 -11.15 -2.88 3.65
CA ASP A 575 -12.60 -2.92 3.84
C ASP A 575 -12.91 -3.31 5.30
N VAL A 576 -13.66 -2.47 6.01
CA VAL A 576 -13.95 -2.67 7.44
C VAL A 576 -15.45 -2.88 7.64
N ASP A 577 -15.84 -3.99 8.27
CA ASP A 577 -17.21 -4.22 8.73
C ASP A 577 -17.31 -4.06 10.26
N LEU A 578 -18.17 -3.13 10.70
CA LEU A 578 -18.40 -2.83 12.11
C LEU A 578 -19.67 -3.52 12.61
N ALA A 579 -19.52 -4.58 13.40
CA ALA A 579 -20.65 -5.23 14.05
C ALA A 579 -21.43 -4.25 14.96
N ALA A 580 -22.70 -4.55 15.21
CA ALA A 580 -23.49 -3.78 16.16
C ALA A 580 -22.81 -3.75 17.55
N GLY A 581 -22.66 -2.56 18.13
CA GLY A 581 -21.96 -2.38 19.42
C GLY A 581 -20.43 -2.36 19.32
N ALA A 582 -19.85 -2.59 18.13
CA ALA A 582 -18.42 -2.38 17.90
C ALA A 582 -18.09 -0.88 17.82
N THR A 583 -16.87 -0.52 18.22
CA THR A 583 -16.29 0.83 18.07
C THR A 583 -14.92 0.74 17.41
N LEU A 584 -14.73 1.41 16.28
CA LEU A 584 -13.44 1.67 15.66
C LEU A 584 -12.92 3.04 16.11
N ASP A 585 -11.88 3.03 16.91
CA ASP A 585 -11.20 4.24 17.41
C ASP A 585 -10.01 4.57 16.48
N LEU A 586 -10.11 5.70 15.79
CA LEU A 586 -9.12 6.17 14.80
C LEU A 586 -7.89 6.83 15.46
N GLY A 587 -7.82 6.89 16.80
CA GLY A 587 -6.61 7.30 17.53
C GLY A 587 -6.19 8.76 17.35
N ASP A 588 -7.13 9.69 17.18
CA ASP A 588 -6.93 11.12 16.90
C ASP A 588 -6.05 11.37 15.65
N SER A 589 -6.16 10.48 14.67
CA SER A 589 -5.36 10.51 13.44
C SER A 589 -6.26 10.43 12.19
N THR A 590 -5.70 10.78 11.03
CA THR A 590 -6.37 10.58 9.74
C THR A 590 -6.05 9.17 9.23
N GLN A 591 -7.07 8.34 9.05
CA GLN A 591 -6.94 6.98 8.54
C GLN A 591 -7.32 6.90 7.06
N THR A 592 -6.41 6.40 6.24
CA THR A 592 -6.76 5.90 4.90
C THR A 592 -7.50 4.59 5.07
N VAL A 593 -8.80 4.53 4.78
CA VAL A 593 -9.62 3.30 4.80
C VAL A 593 -10.28 3.17 3.44
N HIS A 594 -10.35 1.97 2.84
CA HIS A 594 -11.06 1.78 1.58
C HIS A 594 -12.57 1.91 1.77
N SER A 595 -13.16 1.10 2.65
CA SER A 595 -14.56 1.23 3.02
C SER A 595 -14.87 0.91 4.48
N VAL A 596 -15.95 1.48 4.99
CA VAL A 596 -16.52 1.16 6.30
C VAL A 596 -17.99 0.82 6.15
N THR A 597 -18.36 -0.37 6.61
CA THR A 597 -19.72 -0.93 6.59
C THR A 597 -20.17 -1.35 7.99
N GLY A 598 -21.37 -1.93 8.10
CA GLY A 598 -21.93 -2.39 9.37
C GLY A 598 -22.72 -1.32 10.12
N THR A 599 -22.95 -1.55 11.42
CA THR A 599 -23.82 -0.70 12.26
C THR A 599 -23.18 -0.24 13.58
N GLY A 600 -21.85 -0.37 13.66
CA GLY A 600 -21.06 0.07 14.81
C GLY A 600 -20.78 1.57 14.86
N THR A 601 -19.80 1.93 15.67
CA THR A 601 -19.36 3.31 15.92
C THR A 601 -17.96 3.56 15.36
N ILE A 602 -17.74 4.72 14.75
CA ILE A 602 -16.41 5.25 14.41
C ILE A 602 -16.15 6.41 15.37
N SER A 603 -14.94 6.50 15.93
CA SER A 603 -14.62 7.58 16.87
C SER A 603 -13.22 8.14 16.78
N ASN A 604 -13.05 9.36 17.28
CA ASN A 604 -11.75 9.93 17.66
C ASN A 604 -10.73 9.97 16.51
N GLY A 605 -10.98 10.79 15.48
CA GLY A 605 -10.02 11.01 14.39
C GLY A 605 -10.66 11.46 13.08
N ALA A 606 -10.02 11.16 11.95
CA ALA A 606 -10.50 11.53 10.62
C ALA A 606 -10.45 10.36 9.63
N LEU A 607 -11.42 10.31 8.72
CA LEU A 607 -11.38 9.41 7.56
C LEU A 607 -10.87 10.18 6.35
N ASP A 608 -9.88 9.61 5.66
CA ASP A 608 -9.23 10.28 4.53
C ASP A 608 -10.15 10.43 3.31
N ALA A 609 -9.68 11.19 2.32
CA ALA A 609 -10.32 11.28 1.02
C ALA A 609 -10.44 9.88 0.38
N SER A 610 -11.50 9.66 -0.40
CA SER A 610 -11.82 8.38 -1.07
C SER A 610 -12.37 7.26 -0.19
N THR A 611 -12.34 7.38 1.14
CA THR A 611 -13.00 6.39 2.01
C THR A 611 -14.49 6.29 1.68
N VAL A 612 -14.99 5.06 1.56
CA VAL A 612 -16.40 4.78 1.29
C VAL A 612 -17.14 4.42 2.58
N LEU A 613 -18.15 5.19 2.94
CA LEU A 613 -19.09 4.87 4.01
C LEU A 613 -20.33 4.21 3.41
N SER A 614 -20.70 3.02 3.89
CA SER A 614 -21.92 2.31 3.47
C SER A 614 -22.56 1.60 4.68
N PRO A 615 -23.46 2.27 5.42
CA PRO A 615 -24.11 1.69 6.61
C PRO A 615 -24.76 0.34 6.32
N ALA A 616 -24.43 -0.69 7.10
CA ALA A 616 -24.83 -2.09 6.91
C ALA A 616 -24.45 -2.73 5.55
N GLY A 617 -23.73 -2.01 4.68
CA GLY A 617 -23.34 -2.44 3.34
C GLY A 617 -24.41 -2.19 2.28
N ASP A 618 -23.98 -2.00 1.03
CA ASP A 618 -24.84 -1.64 -0.10
C ASP A 618 -25.98 -2.67 -0.27
N GLY A 619 -27.22 -2.18 -0.36
CA GLY A 619 -28.45 -2.96 -0.46
C GLY A 619 -29.09 -3.34 0.88
N THR A 620 -28.47 -3.00 2.01
CA THR A 620 -28.99 -3.25 3.36
C THR A 620 -29.15 -1.94 4.12
N VAL A 621 -30.29 -1.74 4.77
CA VAL A 621 -30.52 -0.50 5.55
C VAL A 621 -29.83 -0.58 6.92
N GLY A 622 -28.98 0.40 7.22
CA GLY A 622 -28.17 0.45 8.43
C GLY A 622 -28.02 1.83 9.06
N THR A 623 -27.37 1.88 10.22
CA THR A 623 -26.94 3.13 10.84
C THR A 623 -25.51 3.00 11.34
N LEU A 624 -24.62 3.86 10.85
CA LEU A 624 -23.27 4.02 11.41
C LEU A 624 -23.27 5.20 12.37
N THR A 625 -22.62 5.05 13.52
CA THR A 625 -22.55 6.10 14.55
C THR A 625 -21.17 6.76 14.53
N PHE A 626 -21.09 8.09 14.57
CA PHE A 626 -19.82 8.82 14.71
C PHE A 626 -19.73 9.56 16.04
N ALA A 627 -18.55 9.55 16.66
CA ALA A 627 -18.22 10.35 17.83
C ALA A 627 -16.85 11.02 17.64
N ASP A 628 -16.82 12.35 17.52
CA ASP A 628 -15.58 13.10 17.28
C ASP A 628 -14.82 12.64 16.02
N VAL A 629 -15.54 12.49 14.90
CA VAL A 629 -15.00 12.09 13.59
C VAL A 629 -15.03 13.25 12.60
N THR A 630 -13.93 13.47 11.90
CA THR A 630 -13.83 14.39 10.76
C THR A 630 -13.84 13.62 9.44
N LEU A 631 -14.52 14.16 8.42
CA LEU A 631 -14.49 13.63 7.06
C LEU A 631 -13.62 14.52 6.19
N VAL A 632 -12.55 13.97 5.61
CA VAL A 632 -11.68 14.73 4.70
C VAL A 632 -12.42 14.94 3.36
N PRO A 633 -12.33 16.14 2.73
CA PRO A 633 -12.96 16.37 1.44
C PRO A 633 -12.61 15.30 0.40
N GLY A 634 -13.62 14.68 -0.21
CA GLY A 634 -13.44 13.52 -1.09
C GLY A 634 -13.87 12.19 -0.49
N THR A 635 -14.24 12.11 0.80
CA THR A 635 -14.93 10.93 1.36
C THR A 635 -16.24 10.68 0.60
N HIS A 636 -16.59 9.42 0.38
CA HIS A 636 -17.82 8.99 -0.27
C HIS A 636 -18.80 8.41 0.75
N TYR A 637 -20.06 8.85 0.71
CA TYR A 637 -21.15 8.23 1.46
C TYR A 637 -22.14 7.60 0.48
N ARG A 638 -22.16 6.27 0.44
CA ARG A 638 -23.16 5.47 -0.29
C ARG A 638 -24.29 5.13 0.67
N ALA A 639 -25.49 5.58 0.33
CA ALA A 639 -26.66 5.45 1.17
C ALA A 639 -27.75 4.71 0.41
N ASP A 640 -28.21 3.60 0.97
CA ASP A 640 -29.52 3.04 0.66
C ASP A 640 -30.61 3.89 1.33
N LEU A 641 -31.78 3.98 0.69
CA LEU A 641 -32.91 4.72 1.24
C LEU A 641 -33.36 4.12 2.57
N GLY A 642 -33.06 4.83 3.66
CA GLY A 642 -33.27 4.37 5.04
C GLY A 642 -32.00 4.42 5.88
N ASP A 643 -30.84 4.46 5.23
CA ASP A 643 -29.55 4.59 5.90
C ASP A 643 -29.40 5.90 6.62
N ARG A 644 -28.55 5.86 7.65
CA ARG A 644 -28.22 7.03 8.43
C ARG A 644 -26.78 7.01 8.93
N LEU A 645 -26.11 8.16 8.84
CA LEU A 645 -24.98 8.49 9.71
C LEU A 645 -25.51 9.25 10.93
N ASP A 646 -25.33 8.69 12.12
CA ASP A 646 -25.76 9.30 13.38
C ASP A 646 -24.55 9.85 14.14
N VAL A 647 -24.45 11.16 14.26
CA VAL A 647 -23.22 11.83 14.73
C VAL A 647 -23.46 12.52 16.05
N THR A 648 -22.65 12.16 17.04
CA THR A 648 -22.53 12.91 18.29
C THR A 648 -21.58 14.08 18.07
N GLY A 649 -22.10 15.30 18.16
CA GLY A 649 -21.33 16.53 17.94
C GLY A 649 -21.76 17.27 16.67
N ALA A 650 -20.84 18.07 16.13
CA ALA A 650 -21.01 18.76 14.85
C ALA A 650 -20.29 17.97 13.74
N LEU A 651 -20.76 18.10 12.49
CA LEU A 651 -20.09 17.51 11.33
C LEU A 651 -19.94 18.54 10.21
N ASP A 652 -18.73 18.68 9.67
CA ASP A 652 -18.49 19.37 8.41
C ASP A 652 -18.59 18.38 7.24
N ILE A 653 -19.50 18.66 6.31
CA ILE A 653 -19.71 17.83 5.11
C ILE A 653 -19.18 18.50 3.83
N SER A 654 -18.26 19.46 3.98
CA SER A 654 -17.59 20.11 2.86
C SER A 654 -16.83 19.10 2.00
N GLY A 655 -17.23 18.94 0.74
CA GLY A 655 -16.58 18.01 -0.18
C GLY A 655 -16.93 16.54 0.01
N LEU A 656 -17.88 16.21 0.90
CA LEU A 656 -18.48 14.87 1.00
C LEU A 656 -19.22 14.54 -0.31
N ILE A 657 -19.00 13.36 -0.87
CA ILE A 657 -19.69 12.89 -2.08
C ILE A 657 -20.77 11.91 -1.68
N VAL A 658 -22.03 12.29 -1.83
CA VAL A 658 -23.19 11.46 -1.48
C VAL A 658 -23.70 10.74 -2.73
N THR A 659 -23.83 9.41 -2.63
CA THR A 659 -24.46 8.54 -3.61
C THR A 659 -25.69 7.91 -2.96
N VAL A 660 -26.86 8.06 -3.59
CA VAL A 660 -28.06 7.29 -3.24
C VAL A 660 -28.07 6.04 -4.12
N ASN A 661 -28.06 4.86 -3.51
CA ASN A 661 -27.90 3.57 -4.20
C ASN A 661 -29.16 3.16 -4.97
N ASN A 662 -30.34 3.44 -4.42
CA ASN A 662 -31.66 3.02 -4.92
C ASN A 662 -32.63 4.21 -5.10
N PRO A 663 -32.27 5.24 -5.89
CA PRO A 663 -33.08 6.46 -6.07
C PRO A 663 -34.47 6.20 -6.71
N GLU A 664 -34.65 5.07 -7.38
CA GLU A 664 -35.93 4.63 -7.93
C GLU A 664 -36.98 4.28 -6.87
N ALA A 665 -36.56 3.98 -5.63
CA ALA A 665 -37.45 3.65 -4.52
C ALA A 665 -37.94 4.88 -3.72
N LEU A 666 -37.63 6.09 -4.19
CA LEU A 666 -38.04 7.34 -3.55
C LEU A 666 -39.57 7.52 -3.51
N ASP A 667 -40.12 7.68 -2.30
CA ASP A 667 -41.53 7.97 -2.06
C ASP A 667 -41.75 9.43 -1.64
N ARG A 668 -42.54 10.18 -2.41
CA ARG A 668 -42.84 11.61 -2.16
C ARG A 668 -43.56 11.85 -0.83
N SER A 669 -44.12 10.83 -0.20
CA SER A 669 -44.73 10.92 1.13
C SER A 669 -43.70 10.92 2.27
N GLN A 670 -42.45 10.55 1.97
CA GLN A 670 -41.39 10.35 2.95
C GLN A 670 -40.31 11.44 2.89
N THR A 671 -39.61 11.59 4.00
CA THR A 671 -38.36 12.36 4.11
C THR A 671 -37.30 11.42 4.64
N TYR A 672 -36.19 11.30 3.93
CA TYR A 672 -35.09 10.43 4.33
C TYR A 672 -34.01 11.26 5.00
N THR A 673 -33.65 10.91 6.23
CA THR A 673 -32.58 11.57 6.99
C THR A 673 -31.29 10.80 6.79
N LEU A 674 -30.41 11.30 5.92
CA LEU A 674 -29.15 10.64 5.59
C LEU A 674 -28.08 10.89 6.65
N ILE A 675 -28.04 12.10 7.20
CA ILE A 675 -27.12 12.44 8.30
C ILE A 675 -27.93 13.14 9.39
N GLN A 676 -27.74 12.71 10.63
CA GLN A 676 -28.22 13.41 11.82
C GLN A 676 -27.04 13.74 12.72
N THR A 677 -27.03 14.95 13.26
CA THR A 677 -26.04 15.40 14.23
C THR A 677 -26.74 15.88 15.51
N THR A 678 -26.03 15.95 16.64
CA THR A 678 -26.58 16.56 17.87
C THR A 678 -26.32 18.07 17.94
N THR A 679 -25.24 18.57 17.34
CA THR A 679 -24.82 19.99 17.46
C THR A 679 -25.00 20.82 16.18
N GLY A 680 -24.98 20.20 14.99
CA GLY A 680 -25.20 20.90 13.72
C GLY A 680 -24.36 20.38 12.56
N ILE A 681 -24.75 20.76 11.34
CA ILE A 681 -24.02 20.45 10.10
C ILE A 681 -23.49 21.73 9.45
N THR A 682 -22.22 21.74 9.05
CA THR A 682 -21.58 22.79 8.24
C THR A 682 -21.15 22.27 6.87
N GLY A 683 -20.74 23.16 5.96
CA GLY A 683 -20.29 22.74 4.62
C GLY A 683 -21.40 22.42 3.62
N VAL A 684 -20.98 22.00 2.42
CA VAL A 684 -21.85 21.61 1.30
C VAL A 684 -21.32 20.30 0.68
N PRO A 685 -22.16 19.26 0.57
CA PRO A 685 -21.80 18.01 -0.08
C PRO A 685 -22.02 18.11 -1.59
N THR A 686 -21.39 17.20 -2.34
CA THR A 686 -21.70 16.93 -3.74
C THR A 686 -22.63 15.73 -3.82
N LEU A 687 -23.73 15.84 -4.55
CA LEU A 687 -24.59 14.69 -4.84
C LEU A 687 -24.19 14.06 -6.18
N ALA A 688 -23.70 12.82 -6.15
CA ALA A 688 -23.28 12.07 -7.34
C ALA A 688 -24.46 11.42 -8.07
N THR A 689 -25.49 10.98 -7.34
CA THR A 689 -26.67 10.35 -7.93
C THR A 689 -27.59 11.38 -8.59
N THR A 690 -28.02 11.11 -9.82
CA THR A 690 -29.09 11.91 -10.46
C THR A 690 -30.45 11.54 -9.87
N LEU A 691 -31.12 12.50 -9.23
CA LEU A 691 -32.42 12.27 -8.60
C LEU A 691 -33.59 12.46 -9.58
N PRO A 692 -34.73 11.80 -9.34
CA PRO A 692 -35.98 12.10 -10.02
C PRO A 692 -36.42 13.56 -9.80
N SER A 693 -37.12 14.13 -10.79
CA SER A 693 -37.58 15.53 -10.73
C SER A 693 -38.40 15.85 -9.47
N GLY A 694 -38.01 16.92 -8.79
CA GLY A 694 -38.67 17.46 -7.59
C GLY A 694 -38.00 17.06 -6.26
N TRP A 695 -37.04 16.15 -6.29
CA TRP A 695 -36.24 15.78 -5.13
C TRP A 695 -35.02 16.67 -4.97
N LYS A 696 -34.68 16.96 -3.70
CA LYS A 696 -33.50 17.75 -3.35
C LYS A 696 -32.83 17.20 -2.11
N LEU A 697 -31.50 17.28 -2.11
CA LEU A 697 -30.67 17.14 -0.91
C LEU A 697 -30.65 18.49 -0.18
N VAL A 698 -31.16 18.53 1.05
CA VAL A 698 -31.40 19.76 1.81
C VAL A 698 -30.81 19.62 3.21
N ARG A 699 -30.00 20.59 3.60
CA ARG A 699 -29.55 20.74 4.99
C ARG A 699 -30.60 21.52 5.80
N ARG A 700 -31.06 20.98 6.93
CA ARG A 700 -31.96 21.68 7.88
C ARG A 700 -31.49 21.44 9.31
N ASN A 701 -31.18 22.52 10.02
CA ASN A 701 -30.68 22.49 11.41
C ASN A 701 -29.51 21.50 11.55
N ASN A 702 -29.77 20.37 12.20
CA ASN A 702 -28.78 19.36 12.54
C ASN A 702 -28.84 18.13 11.62
N ALA A 703 -29.51 18.22 10.48
CA ALA A 703 -29.73 17.08 9.59
C ALA A 703 -29.46 17.40 8.10
N LEU A 704 -28.98 16.38 7.38
CA LEU A 704 -28.94 16.34 5.92
C LEU A 704 -30.08 15.42 5.45
N LEU A 705 -31.01 15.99 4.70
CA LEU A 705 -32.27 15.35 4.34
C LEU A 705 -32.38 15.21 2.82
N LEU A 706 -33.02 14.12 2.39
CA LEU A 706 -33.50 13.96 1.03
C LEU A 706 -35.03 14.03 1.05
N LEU A 707 -35.59 15.05 0.41
CA LEU A 707 -37.04 15.31 0.42
C LEU A 707 -37.56 15.83 -0.92
N SER A 708 -38.86 15.59 -1.17
CA SER A 708 -39.58 16.09 -2.34
C SER A 708 -40.16 17.48 -2.05
N GLU A 709 -39.69 18.52 -2.75
CA GLU A 709 -40.31 19.84 -2.68
C GLU A 709 -41.39 19.97 -3.77
N GLY A 710 -42.65 19.76 -3.38
CA GLY A 710 -43.81 20.05 -4.21
C GLY A 710 -44.29 21.49 -4.03
N GLY A 711 -44.14 22.34 -5.06
CA GLY A 711 -44.74 23.68 -5.10
C GLY A 711 -43.97 24.67 -5.96
N SER A 712 -44.69 25.50 -6.73
CA SER A 712 -44.12 26.63 -7.47
C SER A 712 -43.56 27.66 -6.48
N VAL A 713 -42.24 27.87 -6.49
CA VAL A 713 -41.62 29.00 -5.79
C VAL A 713 -42.00 30.28 -6.54
N LEU A 714 -42.94 31.05 -5.99
CA LEU A 714 -43.19 32.41 -6.43
C LEU A 714 -42.01 33.28 -5.97
N LEU A 715 -41.08 33.60 -6.87
CA LEU A 715 -40.12 34.67 -6.66
C LEU A 715 -40.87 36.01 -6.67
N LEU A 716 -41.16 36.57 -5.50
CA LEU A 716 -41.46 37.99 -5.38
C LEU A 716 -40.12 38.74 -5.47
N ARG A 717 -39.98 39.56 -6.52
CA ARG A 717 -38.89 40.53 -6.66
C ARG A 717 -39.04 41.68 -5.67
#